data_AF-A0A931YZS8-F1
#
_entry.id   AF-A0A931YZS8-F1
#
_cell.length_a   1.000
_cell.length_b   1.000
_cell.length_c   1.000
_cell.angle_alpha   90.00
_cell.angle_beta   90.00
_cell.angle_gamma   90.00
#
_symmetry.space_group_name_H-M   'P 1'
#
loop_
_entity.id
_entity.type
_entity.pdbx_description
1 polymer ?
#
loop_
_entity_poly.entity_id
_entity_poly.type
_entity_poly.pdbx_seq_one_letter_code
_entity_poly.pdbx_strand_id
1 'polypeptide(L)'
;MSQAPEVTARTEVRDGMKITWHQPIAADDGIVLRADVYRPIDDRQVPVILTYGVYAKGLAFQDGYPLQWGKMVADYPEILEGSTNKYQNWETTDPERWVRHGYAVVRVDSRGAGWSPGFMDCNSPREIDDLYQCIEWAGTQPWSNGKVGMLGISYYASNQWRVAGKHPPHLAAIIPWEGQNDRYRDSGYHGGILSQFQERWAKHQVANIQYGVGARAKKNPNTGESVAGPVTLSDEELARNRVNVYDDLKKHPFDDAWHRSRSADLSLVTTPLLTCANWGGQGIHPRGNFNGFIEAPAKQKWLEVHGDSHWSHFYSAYGRAIQKRFFDYFLKGIQNGWERTSPVTLNVRHPGEKFVLRSEQEWPLARTQWTKFHLDPGAMALGRTPVAREGTVEYEGLGHGVTFSMTVERETEITGPMAARLFVSSSTRDADLFLIVRVFDPQGKEVTFMGSTDPNTPIANGWLRASHRRLDPKKSLPYRPYHPHDRLEPLTPGEVYECDVEIVTSCIIVPAGWRVALTVRGKDYEYEGELSEFVKKFHYGTRGTGGMTHADPDDRPADVFGNTVTLHAGGARESYLLLPVMTFDFSGQVAVVTGGAKGIGKGSAEAFAVAGARVYVVDLDEANGEAVARGIRERGGRADFLACDVTDAKQVAAVFARILGEAGRLDVLVNSAGGFWKQLSVEETPEDEWDKVVDLNLKSIFLCARAAIPAFKRQGSGRIVNIGSMAGVSALQPSSPPYAAAKAGVHSLTRVLAFELGRHGVTANALAPGTTATERVVAVRSAEQRAAIGQATAVGRIGEVADMVGWVLFLAAPEAAYLTGQTLSVNGGRLMV
;
A
#
# COMPACT_ATOMS: atom_id res chain seq x y z
N MET A 1 48.86 -20.61 1.69
CA MET A 1 47.67 -21.07 2.42
C MET A 1 48.15 -21.66 3.74
N SER A 2 48.17 -20.86 4.82
CA SER A 2 48.23 -21.46 6.16
C SER A 2 46.93 -22.25 6.35
N GLN A 3 47.01 -23.44 6.93
CA GLN A 3 45.81 -24.23 7.24
C GLN A 3 44.91 -23.37 8.13
N ALA A 4 43.70 -23.07 7.65
CA ALA A 4 42.69 -22.44 8.48
C ALA A 4 42.48 -23.32 9.73
N PRO A 5 42.33 -22.73 10.93
CA PRO A 5 42.15 -23.49 12.15
C PRO A 5 40.93 -24.41 12.01
N GLU A 6 41.04 -25.63 12.54
CA GLU A 6 39.93 -26.59 12.54
C GLU A 6 38.78 -26.05 13.40
N VAL A 7 37.68 -25.64 12.74
CA VAL A 7 36.48 -25.15 13.43
C VAL A 7 35.50 -26.31 13.62
N THR A 8 35.49 -26.86 14.83
CA THR A 8 34.55 -27.89 15.28
C THR A 8 33.24 -27.29 15.77
N ALA A 9 32.11 -27.86 15.33
CA ALA A 9 30.80 -27.49 15.85
C ALA A 9 30.64 -27.92 17.31
N ARG A 10 30.07 -27.06 18.16
CA ARG A 10 29.82 -27.36 19.58
C ARG A 10 28.33 -27.30 19.88
N THR A 11 27.79 -28.39 20.43
CA THR A 11 26.40 -28.40 20.92
C THR A 11 26.36 -28.28 22.43
N GLU A 12 25.49 -27.42 22.94
CA GLU A 12 25.21 -27.30 24.38
C GLU A 12 23.71 -27.08 24.65
N VAL A 13 23.27 -27.35 25.87
CA VAL A 13 21.95 -26.95 26.36
C VAL A 13 22.13 -25.69 27.21
N ARG A 14 21.50 -24.59 26.78
CA ARG A 14 21.64 -23.28 27.41
C ARG A 14 20.37 -22.45 27.21
N ASP A 15 19.98 -21.70 28.24
CA ASP A 15 18.81 -20.80 28.22
C ASP A 15 17.50 -21.45 27.70
N GLY A 16 17.31 -22.74 27.98
CA GLY A 16 16.13 -23.51 27.58
C GLY A 16 16.13 -24.03 26.14
N MET A 17 17.28 -23.99 25.46
CA MET A 17 17.44 -24.41 24.06
C MET A 17 18.65 -25.33 23.90
N LYS A 18 18.64 -26.17 22.86
CA LYS A 18 19.83 -26.86 22.36
C LYS A 18 20.45 -26.00 21.28
N ILE A 19 21.65 -25.49 21.53
CA ILE A 19 22.37 -24.56 20.65
C ILE A 19 23.57 -25.27 20.05
N THR A 20 23.67 -25.28 18.72
CA THR A 20 24.85 -25.77 17.99
C THR A 20 25.57 -24.58 17.37
N TRP A 21 26.76 -24.28 17.88
CA TRP A 21 27.61 -23.20 17.38
C TRP A 21 28.46 -23.68 16.21
N HIS A 22 28.58 -22.83 15.19
CA HIS A 22 29.45 -23.03 14.01
C HIS A 22 29.22 -24.34 13.25
N GLN A 23 27.96 -24.78 13.20
CA GLN A 23 27.51 -25.90 12.39
C GLN A 23 28.00 -25.75 10.94
N PRO A 24 28.79 -26.71 10.41
CA PRO A 24 29.21 -26.67 9.03
C PRO A 24 28.06 -27.02 8.09
N ILE A 25 27.96 -26.27 7.00
CA ILE A 25 27.11 -26.56 5.84
C ILE A 25 28.03 -26.53 4.62
N ALA A 26 28.24 -27.68 3.99
CA ALA A 26 29.08 -27.77 2.80
C ALA A 26 28.35 -27.21 1.59
N ALA A 27 28.98 -26.28 0.88
CA ALA A 27 28.57 -25.86 -0.45
C ALA A 27 29.16 -26.80 -1.52
N ASP A 28 28.50 -26.83 -2.67
CA ASP A 28 28.89 -27.56 -3.89
C ASP A 28 30.31 -27.27 -4.40
N ASP A 29 30.87 -26.10 -4.09
CA ASP A 29 32.24 -25.71 -4.47
C ASP A 29 33.29 -26.00 -3.39
N GLY A 30 32.92 -26.71 -2.33
CA GLY A 30 33.81 -27.13 -1.26
C GLY A 30 34.02 -26.09 -0.15
N ILE A 31 33.44 -24.90 -0.26
CA ILE A 31 33.41 -23.95 0.87
C ILE A 31 32.45 -24.48 1.95
N VAL A 32 32.84 -24.29 3.22
CA VAL A 32 32.02 -24.67 4.37
C VAL A 32 31.48 -23.41 5.02
N LEU A 33 30.19 -23.17 4.81
CA LEU A 33 29.45 -22.10 5.46
C LEU A 33 29.22 -22.46 6.93
N ARG A 34 29.11 -21.44 7.79
CA ARG A 34 28.95 -21.60 9.24
C ARG A 34 27.62 -21.06 9.71
N ALA A 35 26.88 -21.93 10.39
CA ALA A 35 25.59 -21.63 10.97
C ALA A 35 25.58 -21.77 12.49
N ASP A 36 24.73 -20.98 13.15
CA ASP A 36 24.30 -21.25 14.52
C ASP A 36 22.87 -21.79 14.48
N VAL A 37 22.64 -22.92 15.16
CA VAL A 37 21.36 -23.64 15.18
C VAL A 37 20.80 -23.62 16.60
N TYR A 38 19.66 -22.95 16.78
CA TYR A 38 18.91 -22.91 18.03
C TYR A 38 17.65 -23.76 17.86
N ARG A 39 17.45 -24.76 18.72
CA ARG A 39 16.29 -25.66 18.61
C ARG A 39 15.80 -26.13 19.99
N PRO A 40 14.59 -26.72 20.07
CA PRO A 40 14.12 -27.34 21.29
C PRO A 40 15.09 -28.40 21.84
N ILE A 41 15.05 -28.62 23.16
CA ILE A 41 15.91 -29.60 23.85
C ILE A 41 15.46 -31.04 23.55
N ASP A 42 14.17 -31.22 23.24
CA ASP A 42 13.59 -32.50 22.85
C ASP A 42 13.88 -32.84 21.38
N ASP A 43 13.71 -34.12 21.02
CA ASP A 43 14.01 -34.64 19.68
C ASP A 43 12.83 -34.49 18.70
N ARG A 44 11.87 -33.63 19.01
CA ARG A 44 10.71 -33.42 18.12
C ARG A 44 11.15 -32.70 16.84
N GLN A 45 10.54 -33.09 15.73
CA GLN A 45 10.70 -32.37 14.46
C GLN A 45 9.93 -31.06 14.49
N VAL A 46 10.60 -29.97 14.11
CA VAL A 46 10.05 -28.61 14.10
C VAL A 46 10.31 -27.92 12.77
N PRO A 47 9.45 -26.97 12.37
CA PRO A 47 9.78 -26.08 11.25
C PRO A 47 11.00 -25.21 11.54
N VAL A 48 11.66 -24.77 10.47
CA VAL A 48 12.90 -23.99 10.55
C VAL A 48 12.66 -22.55 10.09
N ILE A 49 13.16 -21.58 10.85
CA ILE A 49 13.32 -20.20 10.42
C ILE A 49 14.78 -19.99 10.06
N LEU A 50 15.04 -19.63 8.80
CA LEU A 50 16.40 -19.47 8.28
C LEU A 50 16.70 -18.03 7.89
N THR A 51 17.87 -17.55 8.32
CA THR A 51 18.46 -16.29 7.85
C THR A 51 19.87 -16.54 7.30
N TYR A 52 20.22 -15.87 6.22
CA TYR A 52 21.52 -15.96 5.55
C TYR A 52 21.97 -14.57 5.13
N GLY A 53 23.15 -14.12 5.57
CA GLY A 53 23.60 -12.78 5.21
C GLY A 53 24.91 -12.32 5.83
N VAL A 54 25.15 -11.02 5.68
CA VAL A 54 26.45 -10.35 5.85
C VAL A 54 26.50 -9.45 7.09
N TYR A 55 25.81 -9.80 8.18
CA TYR A 55 25.80 -8.97 9.42
C TYR A 55 26.30 -9.69 10.67
N ALA A 56 26.97 -10.83 10.48
CA ALA A 56 27.46 -11.72 11.54
C ALA A 56 26.36 -12.33 12.43
N LYS A 57 26.19 -13.65 12.34
CA LYS A 57 25.25 -14.45 13.15
C LYS A 57 25.51 -14.41 14.66
N GLY A 58 26.68 -13.92 15.10
CA GLY A 58 27.06 -13.78 16.51
C GLY A 58 27.10 -12.35 17.06
N LEU A 59 26.75 -11.32 16.28
CA LEU A 59 26.76 -9.93 16.74
C LEU A 59 25.44 -9.55 17.42
N ALA A 60 25.47 -9.40 18.73
CA ALA A 60 24.32 -8.96 19.52
C ALA A 60 23.85 -7.56 19.08
N PHE A 61 22.54 -7.36 19.00
CA PHE A 61 21.93 -6.08 18.61
C PHE A 61 22.42 -4.95 19.54
N GLN A 62 22.36 -5.18 20.85
CA GLN A 62 22.74 -4.22 21.88
C GLN A 62 24.17 -3.68 21.70
N ASP A 63 25.08 -4.54 21.24
CA ASP A 63 26.49 -4.18 21.05
C ASP A 63 26.73 -3.57 19.66
N GLY A 64 26.06 -4.11 18.63
CA GLY A 64 26.16 -3.63 17.26
C GLY A 64 25.57 -2.24 17.06
N TYR A 65 24.38 -2.02 17.61
CA TYR A 65 23.49 -0.88 17.33
C TYR A 65 22.84 -0.36 18.63
N PRO A 66 23.64 0.10 19.62
CA PRO A 66 23.16 0.46 20.95
C PRO A 66 22.12 1.59 20.94
N LEU A 67 22.24 2.57 20.03
CA LEU A 67 21.30 3.69 19.93
C LEU A 67 19.92 3.22 19.45
N GLN A 68 19.90 2.38 18.42
CA GLN A 68 18.69 1.80 17.86
C GLN A 68 18.02 0.85 18.86
N TRP A 69 18.82 0.02 19.54
CA TRP A 69 18.34 -0.83 20.62
C TRP A 69 17.70 -0.01 21.74
N GLY A 70 18.40 1.02 22.23
CA GLY A 70 17.92 1.89 23.31
C GLY A 70 16.60 2.58 22.95
N LYS A 71 16.48 3.13 21.74
CA LYS A 71 15.23 3.71 21.24
C LYS A 71 14.12 2.67 21.14
N MET A 72 14.39 1.51 20.55
CA MET A 72 13.41 0.44 20.38
C MET A 72 12.81 -0.01 21.72
N VAL A 73 13.64 -0.22 22.74
CA VAL A 73 13.21 -0.65 24.07
C VAL A 73 12.46 0.46 24.81
N ALA A 74 12.85 1.72 24.59
CA ALA A 74 12.13 2.86 25.18
C ALA A 74 10.71 3.00 24.59
N ASP A 75 10.58 2.85 23.28
CA ASP A 75 9.30 2.98 22.57
C ASP A 75 8.40 1.75 22.76
N TYR A 76 9.00 0.55 22.88
CA TYR A 76 8.31 -0.74 22.96
C TYR A 76 8.93 -1.62 24.08
N PRO A 77 8.66 -1.32 25.35
CA PRO A 77 9.25 -2.04 26.49
C PRO A 77 8.85 -3.52 26.52
N GLU A 78 7.75 -3.92 25.87
CA GLU A 78 7.31 -5.32 25.76
C GLU A 78 8.26 -6.18 24.92
N ILE A 79 9.28 -5.58 24.30
CA ILE A 79 10.38 -6.29 23.62
C ILE A 79 11.29 -7.03 24.59
N LEU A 80 11.32 -6.62 25.87
CA LEU A 80 12.07 -7.31 26.92
C LEU A 80 11.28 -8.45 27.58
N GLU A 81 9.96 -8.52 27.36
CA GLU A 81 9.11 -9.48 28.06
C GLU A 81 9.35 -10.91 27.56
N GLY A 82 9.69 -11.82 28.47
CA GLY A 82 9.81 -13.24 28.15
C GLY A 82 11.03 -13.63 27.32
N SER A 83 12.02 -12.75 27.15
CA SER A 83 13.32 -13.06 26.55
C SER A 83 14.42 -12.30 27.28
N THR A 84 15.64 -12.82 27.29
CA THR A 84 16.80 -12.04 27.73
C THR A 84 17.38 -11.21 26.58
N ASN A 85 16.96 -11.48 25.35
CA ASN A 85 17.42 -10.88 24.10
C ASN A 85 18.94 -11.02 23.87
N LYS A 86 19.63 -11.90 24.60
CA LYS A 86 21.09 -12.14 24.49
C LYS A 86 21.50 -12.66 23.11
N TYR A 87 20.58 -13.32 22.43
CA TYR A 87 20.78 -13.91 21.11
C TYR A 87 20.11 -13.10 20.01
N GLN A 88 19.54 -11.93 20.31
CA GLN A 88 18.92 -11.10 19.28
C GLN A 88 20.00 -10.35 18.51
N ASN A 89 20.03 -10.51 17.19
CA ASN A 89 20.94 -9.76 16.32
C ASN A 89 20.14 -8.75 15.51
N TRP A 90 20.85 -7.80 14.91
CA TRP A 90 20.28 -6.87 13.95
C TRP A 90 19.50 -7.62 12.85
N GLU A 91 18.27 -7.16 12.60
CA GLU A 91 17.39 -7.65 11.50
C GLU A 91 17.03 -9.15 11.47
N THR A 92 17.24 -9.90 12.56
CA THR A 92 16.91 -11.34 12.61
C THR A 92 16.09 -11.69 13.84
N THR A 93 15.32 -12.76 13.76
CA THR A 93 14.47 -13.23 14.86
C THR A 93 15.24 -13.60 16.12
N ASP A 94 14.69 -13.30 17.30
CA ASP A 94 15.22 -13.75 18.60
C ASP A 94 14.95 -15.25 18.86
N PRO A 95 15.99 -16.11 18.94
CA PRO A 95 15.82 -17.54 19.14
C PRO A 95 15.13 -17.92 20.44
N GLU A 96 15.31 -17.17 21.54
CA GLU A 96 14.68 -17.50 22.83
C GLU A 96 13.15 -17.51 22.74
N ARG A 97 12.58 -16.71 21.83
CA ARG A 97 11.15 -16.63 21.59
C ARG A 97 10.69 -17.74 20.66
N TRP A 98 11.32 -17.85 19.49
CA TRP A 98 10.86 -18.75 18.44
C TRP A 98 11.07 -20.23 18.78
N VAL A 99 12.13 -20.58 19.52
CA VAL A 99 12.33 -21.95 20.00
C VAL A 99 11.23 -22.36 20.99
N ARG A 100 10.80 -21.48 21.88
CA ARG A 100 9.67 -21.73 22.80
C ARG A 100 8.34 -21.88 22.05
N HIS A 101 8.21 -21.23 20.90
CA HIS A 101 7.08 -21.44 20.01
C HIS A 101 7.18 -22.73 19.19
N GLY A 102 8.22 -23.57 19.36
CA GLY A 102 8.36 -24.83 18.64
C GLY A 102 8.87 -24.65 17.21
N TYR A 103 9.84 -23.75 17.03
CA TYR A 103 10.62 -23.61 15.80
C TYR A 103 12.09 -23.93 16.08
N ALA A 104 12.83 -24.33 15.06
CA ALA A 104 14.28 -24.17 15.04
C ALA A 104 14.63 -22.83 14.36
N VAL A 105 15.66 -22.15 14.83
CA VAL A 105 16.21 -20.94 14.20
C VAL A 105 17.63 -21.26 13.72
N VAL A 106 17.87 -21.08 12.42
CA VAL A 106 19.17 -21.29 11.78
C VAL A 106 19.67 -19.97 11.23
N ARG A 107 20.82 -19.52 11.72
CA ARG A 107 21.47 -18.30 11.22
C ARG A 107 22.77 -18.65 10.55
N VAL A 108 22.89 -18.29 9.28
CA VAL A 108 24.06 -18.60 8.46
C VAL A 108 24.79 -17.31 8.15
N ASP A 109 26.10 -17.30 8.40
CA ASP A 109 26.97 -16.28 7.81
C ASP A 109 27.17 -16.58 6.33
N SER A 110 26.91 -15.61 5.46
CA SER A 110 27.12 -15.80 4.03
C SER A 110 28.59 -15.96 3.68
N ARG A 111 28.86 -16.52 2.50
CA ARG A 111 30.21 -16.66 1.96
C ARG A 111 31.05 -15.39 2.12
N GLY A 112 32.23 -15.51 2.74
CA GLY A 112 33.15 -14.41 2.97
C GLY A 112 32.77 -13.47 4.13
N ALA A 113 31.66 -13.70 4.82
CA ALA A 113 31.22 -12.93 5.99
C ALA A 113 31.34 -13.74 7.28
N GLY A 114 31.53 -13.06 8.41
CA GLY A 114 31.49 -13.65 9.73
C GLY A 114 32.45 -14.83 9.88
N TRP A 115 31.91 -16.02 10.12
CA TRP A 115 32.65 -17.29 10.25
C TRP A 115 32.76 -18.11 8.97
N SER A 116 32.13 -17.68 7.88
CA SER A 116 32.15 -18.37 6.60
C SER A 116 33.29 -17.84 5.72
N PRO A 117 34.29 -18.66 5.37
CA PRO A 117 35.35 -18.23 4.46
C PRO A 117 34.82 -18.02 3.03
N GLY A 118 35.65 -17.42 2.18
CA GLY A 118 35.36 -17.25 0.76
C GLY A 118 35.48 -15.81 0.29
N PHE A 119 35.14 -15.59 -0.98
CA PHE A 119 35.11 -14.28 -1.60
C PHE A 119 33.74 -13.63 -1.42
N MET A 120 33.71 -12.42 -0.86
CA MET A 120 32.49 -11.70 -0.54
C MET A 120 31.99 -10.87 -1.75
N ASP A 121 30.98 -11.37 -2.44
CA ASP A 121 30.25 -10.70 -3.53
C ASP A 121 28.75 -10.70 -3.22
N CYS A 122 28.31 -9.61 -2.59
CA CYS A 122 26.95 -9.45 -2.08
C CYS A 122 25.91 -9.45 -3.20
N ASN A 123 24.80 -10.16 -2.97
CA ASN A 123 23.67 -10.36 -3.88
C ASN A 123 24.00 -11.05 -5.20
N SER A 124 25.18 -11.66 -5.30
CA SER A 124 25.60 -12.39 -6.51
C SER A 124 24.79 -13.68 -6.70
N PRO A 125 24.67 -14.18 -7.95
CA PRO A 125 24.08 -15.49 -8.21
C PRO A 125 24.68 -16.62 -7.35
N ARG A 126 26.00 -16.60 -7.17
CA ARG A 126 26.75 -17.57 -6.35
C ARG A 126 26.29 -17.56 -4.89
N GLU A 127 26.06 -16.38 -4.33
CA GLU A 127 25.54 -16.26 -2.97
C GLU A 127 24.12 -16.83 -2.84
N ILE A 128 23.28 -16.69 -3.87
CA ILE A 128 21.93 -17.25 -3.87
C ILE A 128 21.94 -18.79 -4.04
N ASP A 129 22.91 -19.34 -4.77
CA ASP A 129 23.14 -20.79 -4.84
C ASP A 129 23.54 -21.36 -3.46
N ASP A 130 24.35 -20.64 -2.69
CA ASP A 130 24.68 -21.01 -1.31
C ASP A 130 23.45 -21.02 -0.41
N LEU A 131 22.61 -19.99 -0.52
CA LEU A 131 21.36 -19.89 0.24
C LEU A 131 20.39 -21.03 -0.10
N TYR A 132 20.26 -21.39 -1.38
CA TYR A 132 19.48 -22.56 -1.80
C TYR A 132 19.96 -23.82 -1.06
N GLN A 133 21.26 -24.07 -1.04
CA GLN A 133 21.84 -25.24 -0.37
C GLN A 133 21.64 -25.20 1.15
N CYS A 134 21.68 -24.01 1.76
CA CYS A 134 21.38 -23.85 3.19
C CYS A 134 19.92 -24.19 3.52
N ILE A 135 18.98 -23.84 2.65
CA ILE A 135 17.56 -24.19 2.79
C ILE A 135 17.36 -25.70 2.70
N GLU A 136 17.94 -26.35 1.69
CA GLU A 136 17.82 -27.80 1.51
C GLU A 136 18.51 -28.58 2.63
N TRP A 137 19.67 -28.10 3.10
CA TRP A 137 20.31 -28.63 4.28
C TRP A 137 19.40 -28.50 5.51
N ALA A 138 18.84 -27.32 5.78
CA ALA A 138 17.98 -27.09 6.94
C ALA A 138 16.69 -27.93 6.89
N GLY A 139 16.12 -28.14 5.70
CA GLY A 139 14.91 -28.95 5.49
C GLY A 139 15.12 -30.44 5.76
N THR A 140 16.34 -30.95 5.59
CA THR A 140 16.65 -32.40 5.65
C THR A 140 17.21 -32.87 6.99
N GLN A 141 17.43 -31.96 7.95
CA GLN A 141 17.99 -32.35 9.24
C GLN A 141 17.00 -33.20 10.07
N PRO A 142 17.47 -34.14 10.92
CA PRO A 142 16.59 -35.03 11.67
C PRO A 142 15.58 -34.32 12.60
N TRP A 143 15.90 -33.09 13.03
CA TRP A 143 15.08 -32.23 13.88
C TRP A 143 14.18 -31.27 13.09
N SER A 144 14.26 -31.28 11.75
CA SER A 144 13.42 -30.49 10.87
C SER A 144 12.16 -31.26 10.50
N ASN A 145 11.03 -30.57 10.35
CA ASN A 145 9.79 -31.15 9.81
C ASN A 145 9.71 -31.07 8.27
N GLY A 146 10.79 -30.69 7.59
CA GLY A 146 10.83 -30.51 6.14
C GLY A 146 10.36 -29.14 5.66
N LYS A 147 9.87 -28.25 6.53
CA LYS A 147 9.41 -26.91 6.16
C LYS A 147 10.34 -25.82 6.68
N VAL A 148 10.97 -25.11 5.76
CA VAL A 148 11.80 -23.94 6.02
C VAL A 148 11.01 -22.68 5.66
N GLY A 149 10.95 -21.72 6.57
CA GLY A 149 10.55 -20.36 6.30
C GLY A 149 11.72 -19.40 6.41
N MET A 150 11.67 -18.31 5.65
CA MET A 150 12.65 -17.23 5.79
C MET A 150 12.00 -15.97 6.34
N LEU A 151 12.66 -15.34 7.31
CA LEU A 151 12.18 -14.13 7.97
C LEU A 151 13.38 -13.29 8.42
N GLY A 152 13.43 -12.05 7.97
CA GLY A 152 14.46 -11.08 8.33
C GLY A 152 14.21 -9.78 7.61
N ILE A 153 15.00 -8.76 7.95
CA ILE A 153 14.86 -7.41 7.40
C ILE A 153 15.92 -7.15 6.31
N SER A 154 15.73 -6.14 5.46
CA SER A 154 16.72 -5.56 4.54
C SER A 154 17.45 -6.57 3.67
N TYR A 155 18.71 -6.88 3.96
CA TYR A 155 19.51 -7.83 3.19
C TYR A 155 18.95 -9.24 3.27
N TYR A 156 18.53 -9.66 4.47
CA TYR A 156 17.88 -10.94 4.69
C TYR A 156 16.55 -11.01 3.94
N ALA A 157 15.78 -9.91 3.89
CA ALA A 157 14.54 -9.83 3.12
C ALA A 157 14.78 -9.87 1.61
N SER A 158 15.78 -9.14 1.12
CA SER A 158 16.12 -9.04 -0.31
C SER A 158 16.53 -10.40 -0.88
N ASN A 159 17.28 -11.20 -0.10
CA ASN A 159 17.67 -12.56 -0.49
C ASN A 159 16.49 -13.53 -0.60
N GLN A 160 15.41 -13.32 0.16
CA GLN A 160 14.22 -14.16 0.08
C GLN A 160 13.58 -14.08 -1.31
N TRP A 161 13.46 -12.88 -1.88
CA TRP A 161 12.91 -12.70 -3.22
C TRP A 161 13.69 -13.48 -4.28
N ARG A 162 15.03 -13.40 -4.23
CA ARG A 162 15.90 -14.05 -5.21
C ARG A 162 15.87 -15.57 -5.09
N VAL A 163 15.99 -16.10 -3.88
CA VAL A 163 16.02 -17.56 -3.69
C VAL A 163 14.64 -18.19 -3.91
N ALA A 164 13.54 -17.48 -3.65
CA ALA A 164 12.20 -17.99 -3.92
C ALA A 164 11.99 -18.31 -5.41
N GLY A 165 12.56 -17.51 -6.32
CA GLY A 165 12.53 -17.77 -7.77
C GLY A 165 13.33 -19.00 -8.22
N LYS A 166 14.17 -19.59 -7.34
CA LYS A 166 14.85 -20.88 -7.58
C LYS A 166 14.05 -22.09 -7.11
N HIS A 167 12.89 -21.87 -6.49
CA HIS A 167 12.01 -22.92 -5.99
C HIS A 167 12.70 -24.01 -5.14
N PRO A 168 13.41 -23.69 -4.04
CA PRO A 168 13.93 -24.70 -3.14
C PRO A 168 12.79 -25.59 -2.61
N PRO A 169 12.86 -26.93 -2.76
CA PRO A 169 11.81 -27.84 -2.33
C PRO A 169 11.35 -27.67 -0.87
N HIS A 170 12.26 -27.31 0.04
CA HIS A 170 11.93 -27.16 1.46
C HIS A 170 11.48 -25.74 1.84
N LEU A 171 11.54 -24.77 0.92
CA LEU A 171 11.09 -23.39 1.19
C LEU A 171 9.56 -23.30 1.12
N ALA A 172 8.93 -23.34 2.29
CA ALA A 172 7.47 -23.41 2.41
C ALA A 172 6.79 -22.03 2.49
N ALA A 173 7.47 -20.99 3.00
CA ALA A 173 6.94 -19.62 3.08
C ALA A 173 8.05 -18.58 3.28
N ILE A 174 7.81 -17.33 2.85
CA ILE A 174 8.74 -16.21 3.05
C ILE A 174 8.05 -15.01 3.72
N ILE A 175 8.79 -14.27 4.54
CA ILE A 175 8.40 -12.96 5.08
C ILE A 175 9.51 -11.94 4.77
N PRO A 176 9.49 -11.34 3.57
CA PRO A 176 10.39 -10.24 3.23
C PRO A 176 9.95 -8.97 3.98
N TRP A 177 10.54 -8.72 5.14
CA TRP A 177 10.27 -7.53 5.93
C TRP A 177 11.19 -6.40 5.47
N GLU A 178 10.66 -5.32 4.89
CA GLU A 178 11.43 -4.23 4.30
C GLU A 178 12.58 -4.74 3.39
N GLY A 179 12.26 -5.27 2.21
CA GLY A 179 13.21 -5.92 1.31
C GLY A 179 13.08 -5.45 -0.14
N GLN A 180 14.20 -4.99 -0.72
CA GLN A 180 14.29 -4.60 -2.13
C GLN A 180 14.34 -5.84 -3.05
N ASN A 181 14.02 -5.68 -4.33
CA ASN A 181 14.14 -6.75 -5.32
C ASN A 181 14.71 -6.32 -6.68
N ASP A 182 14.78 -5.03 -6.97
CA ASP A 182 15.45 -4.49 -8.16
C ASP A 182 16.74 -3.78 -7.74
N ARG A 183 17.89 -4.43 -7.98
CA ARG A 183 19.19 -3.92 -7.51
C ARG A 183 19.55 -2.57 -8.11
N TYR A 184 19.11 -2.30 -9.35
CA TYR A 184 19.35 -1.03 -10.02
C TYR A 184 18.46 0.03 -9.38
N ARG A 185 17.14 -0.11 -9.48
CA ARG A 185 16.17 0.96 -9.17
C ARG A 185 15.91 1.17 -7.69
N ASP A 186 16.14 0.16 -6.86
CA ASP A 186 15.79 0.23 -5.45
C ASP A 186 16.95 0.74 -4.58
N SER A 187 18.22 0.53 -4.95
CA SER A 187 19.35 0.99 -4.11
C SER A 187 20.66 1.33 -4.82
N GLY A 188 20.84 0.95 -6.09
CA GLY A 188 22.02 1.32 -6.86
C GLY A 188 21.88 2.72 -7.46
N TYR A 189 20.74 2.95 -8.09
CA TYR A 189 20.41 4.16 -8.83
C TYR A 189 18.94 4.52 -8.57
N HIS A 190 18.66 5.80 -8.33
CA HIS A 190 17.27 6.30 -8.27
C HIS A 190 17.00 7.13 -9.51
N GLY A 191 16.09 6.65 -10.37
CA GLY A 191 15.78 7.33 -11.63
C GLY A 191 16.97 7.47 -12.58
N GLY A 192 18.01 6.64 -12.45
CA GLY A 192 19.25 6.74 -13.22
C GLY A 192 20.35 7.58 -12.56
N ILE A 193 20.16 8.06 -11.33
CA ILE A 193 21.13 8.84 -10.56
C ILE A 193 21.82 7.92 -9.54
N LEU A 194 23.15 7.89 -9.49
CA LEU A 194 23.91 6.98 -8.62
C LEU A 194 23.65 7.28 -7.14
N SER A 195 23.21 6.27 -6.39
CA SER A 195 22.99 6.37 -4.95
C SER A 195 24.24 5.96 -4.17
N GLN A 196 24.67 6.81 -3.24
CA GLN A 196 25.80 6.55 -2.33
C GLN A 196 25.44 5.61 -1.17
N PHE A 197 24.20 5.12 -1.12
CA PHE A 197 23.77 4.17 -0.09
C PHE A 197 24.70 2.96 -0.02
N GLN A 198 25.03 2.36 -1.16
CA GLN A 198 25.82 1.13 -1.25
C GLN A 198 27.27 1.31 -0.77
N GLU A 199 27.85 2.49 -0.99
CA GLU A 199 29.17 2.85 -0.44
C GLU A 199 29.13 2.86 1.09
N ARG A 200 28.18 3.62 1.66
CA ARG A 200 28.02 3.76 3.11
C ARG A 200 27.67 2.43 3.76
N TRP A 201 26.74 1.69 3.18
CA TRP A 201 26.33 0.37 3.64
C TRP A 201 27.50 -0.61 3.65
N ALA A 202 28.24 -0.74 2.54
CA ALA A 202 29.38 -1.66 2.46
C ALA A 202 30.45 -1.32 3.51
N LYS A 203 30.75 -0.03 3.67
CA LYS A 203 31.73 0.45 4.67
C LYS A 203 31.30 0.21 6.11
N HIS A 204 30.04 0.51 6.44
CA HIS A 204 29.59 0.52 7.84
C HIS A 204 29.00 -0.81 8.32
N GLN A 205 28.36 -1.57 7.44
CA GLN A 205 27.64 -2.80 7.78
C GLN A 205 28.38 -4.07 7.39
N VAL A 206 29.11 -4.07 6.28
CA VAL A 206 29.64 -5.30 5.66
C VAL A 206 31.13 -5.51 5.93
N ALA A 207 31.97 -4.50 5.62
CA ALA A 207 33.42 -4.63 5.70
C ALA A 207 33.92 -4.96 7.12
N ASN A 208 33.21 -4.48 8.13
CA ASN A 208 33.61 -4.58 9.54
C ASN A 208 33.37 -5.98 10.14
N ILE A 209 32.60 -6.83 9.44
CA ILE A 209 32.28 -8.20 9.85
C ILE A 209 32.80 -9.25 8.86
N GLN A 210 33.52 -8.83 7.80
CA GLN A 210 34.11 -9.72 6.80
C GLN A 210 34.94 -10.83 7.46
N TYR A 211 34.83 -12.06 6.95
CA TYR A 211 35.67 -13.17 7.39
C TYR A 211 37.15 -12.79 7.22
N GLY A 212 37.91 -12.88 8.31
CA GLY A 212 39.31 -12.45 8.33
C GLY A 212 39.54 -11.11 9.02
N VAL A 213 38.51 -10.35 9.38
CA VAL A 213 38.70 -9.25 10.35
C VAL A 213 39.17 -9.84 11.68
N GLY A 214 38.67 -11.02 12.03
CA GLY A 214 39.25 -11.88 13.06
C GLY A 214 39.23 -11.25 14.43
N ALA A 215 40.37 -11.25 15.11
CA ALA A 215 40.51 -10.72 16.47
C ALA A 215 40.23 -9.20 16.59
N ARG A 216 40.16 -8.47 15.47
CA ARG A 216 39.85 -7.04 15.43
C ARG A 216 38.35 -6.73 15.52
N ALA A 217 37.49 -7.71 15.27
CA ALA A 217 36.04 -7.52 15.34
C ALA A 217 35.53 -7.56 16.78
N LYS A 218 34.26 -7.16 16.96
CA LYS A 218 33.53 -7.36 18.22
C LYS A 218 33.47 -8.86 18.57
N LYS A 219 33.21 -9.16 19.84
CA LYS A 219 33.06 -10.53 20.31
C LYS A 219 31.58 -10.87 20.50
N ASN A 220 31.22 -12.11 20.19
CA ASN A 220 29.92 -12.66 20.55
C ASN A 220 29.86 -12.74 22.09
N PRO A 221 28.93 -12.04 22.76
CA PRO A 221 28.86 -12.04 24.22
C PRO A 221 28.50 -13.41 24.81
N ASN A 222 27.94 -14.31 23.99
CA ASN A 222 27.52 -15.64 24.43
C ASN A 222 28.65 -16.67 24.37
N THR A 223 29.60 -16.54 23.44
CA THR A 223 30.71 -17.50 23.26
C THR A 223 32.08 -16.93 23.62
N GLY A 224 32.23 -15.61 23.65
CA GLY A 224 33.51 -14.91 23.84
C GLY A 224 34.40 -14.90 22.59
N GLU A 225 33.93 -15.48 21.49
CA GLU A 225 34.66 -15.59 20.24
C GLU A 225 34.45 -14.35 19.36
N SER A 226 35.34 -14.10 18.40
CA SER A 226 35.13 -13.03 17.41
C SER A 226 33.85 -13.28 16.59
N VAL A 227 33.15 -12.22 16.20
CA VAL A 227 32.01 -12.31 15.27
C VAL A 227 32.44 -12.42 13.80
N ALA A 228 33.73 -12.20 13.49
CA ALA A 228 34.29 -12.15 12.13
C ALA A 228 35.31 -13.27 11.85
N GLY A 229 35.07 -14.42 12.45
CA GLY A 229 35.86 -15.63 12.24
C GLY A 229 37.12 -15.73 13.11
N PRO A 230 37.81 -16.88 13.08
CA PRO A 230 38.97 -17.16 13.92
C PRO A 230 40.29 -16.66 13.32
N VAL A 231 40.30 -16.28 12.04
CA VAL A 231 41.50 -15.84 11.30
C VAL A 231 41.54 -14.32 11.25
N THR A 232 42.73 -13.74 11.42
CA THR A 232 42.98 -12.31 11.19
C THR A 232 43.87 -12.16 9.96
N LEU A 233 43.33 -11.58 8.90
CA LEU A 233 44.01 -11.27 7.63
C LEU A 233 44.48 -9.81 7.63
N SER A 234 45.45 -9.50 6.77
CA SER A 234 45.84 -8.12 6.47
C SER A 234 44.73 -7.36 5.73
N ASP A 235 44.76 -6.03 5.75
CA ASP A 235 43.77 -5.21 5.03
C ASP A 235 43.84 -5.40 3.52
N GLU A 236 45.02 -5.70 2.97
CA GLU A 236 45.21 -6.04 1.56
C GLU A 236 44.56 -7.38 1.20
N GLU A 237 44.71 -8.39 2.06
CA GLU A 237 44.00 -9.67 1.88
C GLU A 237 42.49 -9.53 2.00
N LEU A 238 42.01 -8.73 2.96
CA LEU A 238 40.58 -8.45 3.08
C LEU A 238 40.04 -7.74 1.83
N ALA A 239 40.76 -6.74 1.32
CA ALA A 239 40.39 -6.04 0.10
C ALA A 239 40.38 -6.98 -1.12
N ARG A 240 41.36 -7.88 -1.24
CA ARG A 240 41.38 -8.91 -2.30
C ARG A 240 40.27 -9.96 -2.17
N ASN A 241 39.72 -10.15 -0.97
CA ASN A 241 38.67 -11.13 -0.69
C ASN A 241 37.24 -10.56 -0.74
N ARG A 242 37.05 -9.34 -1.27
CA ARG A 242 35.72 -8.75 -1.47
C ARG A 242 35.65 -7.92 -2.74
N VAL A 243 34.44 -7.76 -3.27
CA VAL A 243 34.16 -6.75 -4.30
C VAL A 243 34.11 -5.34 -3.70
N ASN A 244 34.42 -4.32 -4.51
CA ASN A 244 34.01 -2.95 -4.22
C ASN A 244 32.69 -2.67 -4.94
N VAL A 245 31.59 -2.88 -4.21
CA VAL A 245 30.24 -2.77 -4.77
C VAL A 245 29.94 -1.39 -5.37
N TYR A 246 30.52 -0.32 -4.82
CA TYR A 246 30.27 1.03 -5.30
C TYR A 246 31.03 1.33 -6.60
N ASP A 247 32.28 0.88 -6.70
CA ASP A 247 33.04 0.97 -7.96
C ASP A 247 32.39 0.12 -9.05
N ASP A 248 31.85 -1.04 -8.70
CA ASP A 248 31.14 -1.88 -9.67
C ASP A 248 29.85 -1.21 -10.16
N LEU A 249 29.09 -0.52 -9.30
CA LEU A 249 27.96 0.31 -9.75
C LEU A 249 28.41 1.33 -10.80
N LYS A 250 29.51 2.06 -10.57
CA LYS A 250 30.02 3.05 -11.52
C LYS A 250 30.42 2.46 -12.88
N LYS A 251 30.84 1.19 -12.91
CA LYS A 251 31.12 0.45 -14.16
C LYS A 251 29.85 0.00 -14.88
N HIS A 252 28.72 -0.06 -14.17
CA HIS A 252 27.42 -0.53 -14.65
C HIS A 252 26.34 0.58 -14.49
N PRO A 253 26.44 1.71 -15.22
CA PRO A 253 25.51 2.84 -15.07
C PRO A 253 24.10 2.59 -15.63
N PHE A 254 23.91 1.47 -16.34
CA PHE A 254 22.64 1.06 -16.93
C PHE A 254 22.12 -0.21 -16.24
N ASP A 255 20.81 -0.44 -16.31
CA ASP A 255 20.21 -1.71 -15.92
C ASP A 255 20.60 -2.78 -16.95
N ASP A 256 21.78 -3.35 -16.78
CA ASP A 256 22.39 -4.32 -17.67
C ASP A 256 22.34 -5.75 -17.09
N ALA A 257 23.06 -6.69 -17.72
CA ALA A 257 23.07 -8.07 -17.27
C ALA A 257 23.63 -8.25 -15.85
N TRP A 258 24.56 -7.37 -15.42
CA TRP A 258 25.16 -7.45 -14.09
C TRP A 258 24.14 -7.09 -13.00
N HIS A 259 23.37 -6.01 -13.20
CA HIS A 259 22.27 -5.63 -12.30
C HIS A 259 21.14 -6.67 -12.29
N ARG A 260 20.71 -7.12 -13.46
CA ARG A 260 19.65 -8.14 -13.58
C ARG A 260 20.01 -9.44 -12.88
N SER A 261 21.28 -9.87 -12.96
CA SER A 261 21.74 -11.08 -12.26
C SER A 261 21.72 -10.96 -10.73
N ARG A 262 21.64 -9.73 -10.19
CA ARG A 262 21.59 -9.42 -8.75
C ARG A 262 20.21 -8.95 -8.29
N SER A 263 19.23 -8.96 -9.19
CA SER A 263 17.83 -8.63 -8.95
C SER A 263 17.00 -9.91 -8.89
N ALA A 264 15.85 -9.87 -8.22
CA ALA A 264 14.93 -11.00 -8.22
C ALA A 264 14.06 -10.99 -9.47
N ASP A 265 13.85 -12.14 -10.08
CA ASP A 265 12.79 -12.32 -11.07
C ASP A 265 11.47 -12.63 -10.34
N LEU A 266 10.68 -11.59 -10.09
CA LEU A 266 9.42 -11.72 -9.36
C LEU A 266 8.41 -12.62 -10.07
N SER A 267 8.52 -12.81 -11.40
CA SER A 267 7.62 -13.67 -12.17
C SER A 267 7.76 -15.15 -11.80
N LEU A 268 8.86 -15.52 -11.12
CA LEU A 268 9.11 -16.88 -10.63
C LEU A 268 8.70 -17.06 -9.16
N VAL A 269 8.28 -16.01 -8.45
CA VAL A 269 7.99 -16.11 -7.02
C VAL A 269 6.56 -16.64 -6.79
N THR A 270 6.44 -17.96 -6.65
CA THR A 270 5.16 -18.64 -6.39
C THR A 270 4.95 -19.04 -4.92
N THR A 271 6.01 -18.98 -4.11
CA THR A 271 6.01 -19.33 -2.68
C THR A 271 5.03 -18.45 -1.89
N PRO A 272 4.27 -18.99 -0.94
CA PRO A 272 3.44 -18.18 -0.05
C PRO A 272 4.25 -17.08 0.63
N LEU A 273 3.74 -15.84 0.63
CA LEU A 273 4.50 -14.69 1.10
C LEU A 273 3.68 -13.70 1.93
N LEU A 274 4.32 -13.13 2.93
CA LEU A 274 3.88 -11.93 3.63
C LEU A 274 4.98 -10.87 3.45
N THR A 275 4.75 -9.88 2.60
CA THR A 275 5.69 -8.77 2.42
C THR A 275 5.30 -7.61 3.32
N CYS A 276 6.24 -7.09 4.10
CA CYS A 276 6.00 -5.97 5.02
C CYS A 276 6.77 -4.75 4.54
N ALA A 277 6.10 -3.69 4.12
CA ALA A 277 6.71 -2.45 3.66
C ALA A 277 6.71 -1.39 4.77
N ASN A 278 7.59 -0.40 4.65
CA ASN A 278 7.61 0.77 5.54
C ASN A 278 7.48 2.06 4.72
N TRP A 279 6.49 2.90 5.04
CA TRP A 279 6.21 4.17 4.34
C TRP A 279 7.41 5.13 4.33
N GLY A 280 8.30 5.00 5.32
CA GLY A 280 9.47 5.85 5.50
C GLY A 280 10.77 5.31 4.91
N GLY A 281 10.76 4.15 4.23
CA GLY A 281 11.98 3.54 3.66
C GLY A 281 12.36 4.01 2.27
N GLN A 282 11.99 5.24 1.93
CA GLN A 282 12.05 5.77 0.58
C GLN A 282 13.49 5.79 0.06
N GLY A 283 13.72 5.26 -1.14
CA GLY A 283 15.06 5.09 -1.72
C GLY A 283 15.77 3.78 -1.34
N ILE A 284 15.07 2.81 -0.70
CA ILE A 284 15.54 1.43 -0.57
C ILE A 284 14.40 0.42 -0.75
N HIS A 285 13.75 0.03 0.34
CA HIS A 285 12.93 -1.19 0.40
C HIS A 285 11.49 -1.12 -0.12
N PRO A 286 10.70 -0.05 0.12
CA PRO A 286 9.26 -0.08 -0.08
C PRO A 286 8.89 -0.36 -1.54
N ARG A 287 9.63 0.19 -2.51
CA ARG A 287 9.42 -0.10 -3.93
C ARG A 287 9.47 -1.60 -4.21
N GLY A 288 10.50 -2.28 -3.70
CA GLY A 288 10.61 -3.73 -3.76
C GLY A 288 9.43 -4.43 -3.08
N ASN A 289 9.07 -4.09 -1.85
CA ASN A 289 7.96 -4.75 -1.15
C ASN A 289 6.61 -4.62 -1.89
N PHE A 290 6.27 -3.43 -2.39
CA PHE A 290 5.04 -3.22 -3.16
C PHE A 290 5.08 -3.98 -4.49
N ASN A 291 6.19 -3.92 -5.23
CA ASN A 291 6.32 -4.66 -6.48
C ASN A 291 6.30 -6.17 -6.25
N GLY A 292 6.88 -6.67 -5.16
CA GLY A 292 6.82 -8.06 -4.75
C GLY A 292 5.37 -8.53 -4.55
N PHE A 293 4.52 -7.70 -3.95
CA PHE A 293 3.09 -8.01 -3.84
C PHE A 293 2.36 -7.96 -5.19
N ILE A 294 2.63 -6.93 -6.00
CA ILE A 294 1.92 -6.71 -7.27
C ILE A 294 2.30 -7.78 -8.32
N GLU A 295 3.59 -8.06 -8.47
CA GLU A 295 4.16 -8.75 -9.63
C GLU A 295 4.39 -10.25 -9.39
N ALA A 296 4.53 -10.69 -8.13
CA ALA A 296 4.69 -12.12 -7.85
C ALA A 296 3.39 -12.89 -8.13
N PRO A 297 3.44 -14.02 -8.85
CA PRO A 297 2.25 -14.84 -9.15
C PRO A 297 1.78 -15.72 -7.98
N ALA A 298 2.42 -15.62 -6.80
CA ALA A 298 2.00 -16.32 -5.60
C ALA A 298 0.49 -16.14 -5.33
N LYS A 299 -0.23 -17.26 -5.21
CA LYS A 299 -1.68 -17.27 -4.93
C LYS A 299 -2.02 -16.86 -3.50
N GLN A 300 -1.08 -17.08 -2.58
CA GLN A 300 -1.21 -16.79 -1.16
C GLN A 300 -0.19 -15.71 -0.81
N LYS A 301 -0.60 -14.45 -0.98
CA LYS A 301 0.25 -13.29 -0.76
C LYS A 301 -0.48 -12.23 0.05
N TRP A 302 0.24 -11.65 1.01
CA TRP A 302 -0.23 -10.56 1.87
C TRP A 302 0.77 -9.42 1.87
N LEU A 303 0.25 -8.19 1.93
CA LEU A 303 1.01 -6.96 2.09
C LEU A 303 0.64 -6.32 3.42
N GLU A 304 1.62 -6.13 4.27
CA GLU A 304 1.51 -5.28 5.47
C GLU A 304 2.33 -4.02 5.22
N VAL A 305 1.83 -2.86 5.66
CA VAL A 305 2.58 -1.61 5.55
C VAL A 305 2.52 -0.83 6.85
N HIS A 306 3.69 -0.47 7.37
CA HIS A 306 3.85 0.28 8.61
C HIS A 306 4.65 1.58 8.41
N GLY A 307 4.72 2.40 9.46
CA GLY A 307 5.74 3.45 9.57
C GLY A 307 6.67 3.15 10.75
N ASP A 308 7.23 4.19 11.38
CA ASP A 308 8.24 4.05 12.43
C ASP A 308 9.60 3.55 11.87
N SER A 309 10.54 3.30 12.77
CA SER A 309 11.90 2.89 12.46
C SER A 309 11.97 1.53 11.77
N HIS A 310 13.10 1.26 11.13
CA HIS A 310 13.38 0.06 10.34
C HIS A 310 13.30 -1.26 11.14
N TRP A 311 13.43 -1.18 12.47
CA TRP A 311 13.54 -2.35 13.34
C TRP A 311 12.38 -2.49 14.32
N SER A 312 11.72 -1.39 14.72
CA SER A 312 10.73 -1.37 15.81
C SER A 312 9.64 -2.42 15.63
N HIS A 313 8.89 -2.36 14.52
CA HIS A 313 7.74 -3.24 14.33
C HIS A 313 8.11 -4.68 14.05
N PHE A 314 9.30 -4.97 13.49
CA PHE A 314 9.76 -6.35 13.35
C PHE A 314 9.85 -7.06 14.71
N TYR A 315 10.29 -6.33 15.75
CA TYR A 315 10.45 -6.89 17.09
C TYR A 315 9.29 -6.64 18.03
N SER A 316 8.45 -5.62 17.83
CA SER A 316 7.35 -5.31 18.75
C SER A 316 6.30 -6.43 18.83
N ALA A 317 5.42 -6.38 19.84
CA ALA A 317 4.34 -7.37 19.95
C ALA A 317 3.46 -7.44 18.69
N TYR A 318 3.24 -6.30 18.03
CA TYR A 318 2.49 -6.20 16.77
C TYR A 318 3.10 -7.08 15.66
N GLY A 319 4.35 -6.83 15.26
CA GLY A 319 4.92 -7.57 14.13
C GLY A 319 5.19 -9.03 14.46
N ARG A 320 5.65 -9.33 15.68
CA ARG A 320 5.83 -10.73 16.12
C ARG A 320 4.53 -11.53 16.04
N ALA A 321 3.40 -10.93 16.41
CA ALA A 321 2.10 -11.60 16.34
C ALA A 321 1.73 -11.96 14.89
N ILE A 322 1.95 -11.05 13.93
CA ILE A 322 1.64 -11.28 12.52
C ILE A 322 2.59 -12.34 11.93
N GLN A 323 3.90 -12.19 12.14
CA GLN A 323 4.92 -13.14 11.68
C GLN A 323 4.60 -14.56 12.16
N LYS A 324 4.32 -14.72 13.45
CA LYS A 324 4.02 -16.02 14.06
C LYS A 324 2.74 -16.62 13.52
N ARG A 325 1.67 -15.83 13.34
CA ARG A 325 0.41 -16.34 12.78
C ARG A 325 0.60 -16.87 11.36
N PHE A 326 1.31 -16.14 10.50
CA PHE A 326 1.62 -16.56 9.14
C PHE A 326 2.44 -17.87 9.13
N PHE A 327 3.54 -17.93 9.90
CA PHE A 327 4.37 -19.14 9.95
C PHE A 327 3.70 -20.34 10.62
N ASP A 328 2.90 -20.15 11.67
CA ASP A 328 2.15 -21.25 12.27
C ASP A 328 1.19 -21.88 11.26
N TYR A 329 0.60 -21.07 10.37
CA TYR A 329 -0.26 -21.57 9.31
C TYR A 329 0.55 -22.36 8.26
N PHE A 330 1.57 -21.77 7.65
CA PHE A 330 2.29 -22.42 6.53
C PHE A 330 3.27 -23.52 6.98
N LEU A 331 4.01 -23.27 8.05
CA LEU A 331 5.11 -24.13 8.50
C LEU A 331 4.66 -25.21 9.48
N LYS A 332 3.53 -25.03 10.18
CA LYS A 332 2.96 -26.04 11.09
C LYS A 332 1.59 -26.57 10.69
N GLY A 333 0.89 -25.92 9.75
CA GLY A 333 -0.47 -26.31 9.37
C GLY A 333 -1.54 -25.94 10.40
N ILE A 334 -1.24 -25.07 11.36
CA ILE A 334 -2.19 -24.66 12.41
C ILE A 334 -3.28 -23.78 11.80
N GLN A 335 -4.54 -24.19 11.96
CA GLN A 335 -5.72 -23.44 11.51
C GLN A 335 -6.02 -22.29 12.49
N ASN A 336 -5.26 -21.19 12.39
CA ASN A 336 -5.35 -20.04 13.28
C ASN A 336 -6.16 -18.86 12.69
N GLY A 337 -6.93 -19.10 11.63
CA GLY A 337 -7.71 -18.08 10.94
C GLY A 337 -6.90 -17.18 10.00
N TRP A 338 -5.64 -17.51 9.70
CA TRP A 338 -4.81 -16.74 8.78
C TRP A 338 -5.44 -16.62 7.39
N GLU A 339 -6.14 -17.65 6.93
CA GLU A 339 -6.85 -17.69 5.65
C GLU A 339 -7.95 -16.62 5.51
N ARG A 340 -8.39 -16.04 6.63
CA ARG A 340 -9.36 -14.93 6.67
C ARG A 340 -8.70 -13.56 6.82
N THR A 341 -7.37 -13.50 6.90
CA THR A 341 -6.62 -12.24 6.98
C THR A 341 -6.74 -11.51 5.65
N SER A 342 -7.15 -10.23 5.71
CA SER A 342 -7.24 -9.36 4.53
C SER A 342 -5.89 -9.31 3.80
N PRO A 343 -5.87 -9.43 2.45
CA PRO A 343 -4.65 -9.43 1.65
C PRO A 343 -3.75 -8.21 1.88
N VAL A 344 -4.32 -7.07 2.24
CA VAL A 344 -3.58 -5.83 2.47
C VAL A 344 -3.95 -5.26 3.84
N THR A 345 -2.93 -4.85 4.60
CA THR A 345 -3.09 -4.19 5.91
C THR A 345 -2.19 -2.97 5.97
N LEU A 346 -2.78 -1.80 6.23
CA LEU A 346 -2.12 -0.51 6.17
C LEU A 346 -2.18 0.17 7.54
N ASN A 347 -1.05 0.61 8.07
CA ASN A 347 -1.00 1.61 9.12
C ASN A 347 -1.03 2.99 8.46
N VAL A 348 -2.23 3.59 8.37
CA VAL A 348 -2.45 4.86 7.67
C VAL A 348 -1.92 6.03 8.51
N ARG A 349 -0.98 6.81 7.94
CA ARG A 349 -0.38 7.97 8.59
C ARG A 349 -1.37 9.11 8.80
N HIS A 350 -1.33 9.69 9.98
CA HIS A 350 -1.98 10.94 10.35
C HIS A 350 -0.93 11.89 10.95
N PRO A 351 -1.12 13.22 10.88
CA PRO A 351 -0.24 14.16 11.53
C PRO A 351 -0.04 13.85 13.03
N GLY A 352 1.17 14.11 13.53
CA GLY A 352 1.53 13.85 14.94
C GLY A 352 2.00 12.41 15.23
N GLU A 353 2.72 11.78 14.29
CA GLU A 353 3.25 10.40 14.40
C GLU A 353 2.18 9.35 14.74
N LYS A 354 0.95 9.59 14.32
CA LYS A 354 -0.18 8.68 14.56
C LYS A 354 -0.41 7.78 13.36
N PHE A 355 -0.59 6.50 13.63
CA PHE A 355 -0.92 5.48 12.64
C PHE A 355 -2.25 4.81 13.00
N VAL A 356 -3.11 4.60 12.00
CA VAL A 356 -4.39 3.90 12.17
C VAL A 356 -4.42 2.68 11.27
N LEU A 357 -4.57 1.50 11.88
CA LEU A 357 -4.65 0.24 11.16
C LEU A 357 -5.93 0.17 10.32
N ARG A 358 -5.79 -0.19 9.05
CA ARG A 358 -6.89 -0.39 8.10
C ARG A 358 -6.63 -1.61 7.22
N SER A 359 -7.64 -2.44 7.06
CA SER A 359 -7.59 -3.60 6.16
C SER A 359 -8.15 -3.27 4.80
N GLU A 360 -7.55 -3.86 3.76
CA GLU A 360 -7.87 -3.67 2.35
C GLU A 360 -7.81 -5.01 1.62
N GLN A 361 -8.53 -5.12 0.50
CA GLN A 361 -8.57 -6.36 -0.29
C GLN A 361 -7.54 -6.41 -1.41
N GLU A 362 -7.03 -5.25 -1.83
CA GLU A 362 -6.20 -5.14 -3.01
C GLU A 362 -5.23 -3.96 -2.91
N TRP A 363 -4.19 -4.00 -3.74
CA TRP A 363 -3.22 -2.92 -3.87
C TRP A 363 -2.80 -2.75 -5.34
N PRO A 364 -2.77 -1.51 -5.89
CA PRO A 364 -3.30 -0.27 -5.31
C PRO A 364 -4.79 -0.36 -5.01
N LEU A 365 -5.31 0.53 -4.15
CA LEU A 365 -6.73 0.49 -3.74
C LEU A 365 -7.63 0.73 -4.97
N ALA A 366 -8.62 -0.11 -5.29
CA ALA A 366 -9.43 0.11 -6.49
C ALA A 366 -10.27 1.40 -6.43
N ARG A 367 -10.59 1.88 -5.23
CA ARG A 367 -11.33 3.14 -5.02
C ARG A 367 -10.47 4.40 -5.16
N THR A 368 -9.21 4.26 -5.58
CA THR A 368 -8.30 5.41 -5.79
C THR A 368 -8.81 6.32 -6.90
N GLN A 369 -8.93 7.62 -6.60
CA GLN A 369 -9.15 8.67 -7.59
C GLN A 369 -7.80 9.29 -7.98
N TRP A 370 -7.25 8.83 -9.10
CA TRP A 370 -6.01 9.35 -9.68
C TRP A 370 -6.22 10.81 -10.13
N THR A 371 -5.85 11.74 -9.26
CA THR A 371 -6.19 13.16 -9.41
C THR A 371 -4.95 13.95 -9.83
N LYS A 372 -5.02 14.60 -10.98
CA LYS A 372 -3.98 15.51 -11.46
C LYS A 372 -4.11 16.87 -10.76
N PHE A 373 -2.97 17.38 -10.32
CA PHE A 373 -2.80 18.73 -9.82
C PHE A 373 -1.72 19.42 -10.67
N HIS A 374 -2.16 20.28 -11.58
CA HIS A 374 -1.35 21.01 -12.53
C HIS A 374 -0.53 22.09 -11.85
N LEU A 375 0.71 22.26 -12.31
CA LEU A 375 1.62 23.28 -11.82
C LEU A 375 1.28 24.63 -12.48
N ASP A 376 1.22 25.68 -11.66
CA ASP A 376 1.17 27.08 -12.10
C ASP A 376 2.48 27.80 -11.75
N PRO A 377 3.38 28.03 -12.72
CA PRO A 377 4.65 28.74 -12.51
C PRO A 377 4.48 30.21 -12.12
N GLY A 378 3.38 30.85 -12.49
CA GLY A 378 3.12 32.25 -12.15
C GLY A 378 2.65 32.41 -10.71
N ALA A 379 1.84 31.47 -10.22
CA ALA A 379 1.29 31.49 -8.86
C ALA A 379 2.06 30.62 -7.86
N MET A 380 3.01 29.80 -8.32
CA MET A 380 3.67 28.76 -7.53
C MET A 380 2.66 27.83 -6.84
N ALA A 381 1.59 27.49 -7.58
CA ALA A 381 0.42 26.79 -7.07
C ALA A 381 0.22 25.42 -7.74
N LEU A 382 -0.49 24.55 -7.04
CA LEU A 382 -1.06 23.31 -7.56
C LEU A 382 -2.56 23.49 -7.74
N GLY A 383 -3.10 23.17 -8.92
CA GLY A 383 -4.51 23.35 -9.25
C GLY A 383 -5.12 22.14 -9.97
N ARG A 384 -6.42 21.89 -9.78
CA ARG A 384 -7.12 20.79 -10.46
C ARG A 384 -7.34 21.02 -11.95
N THR A 385 -7.29 22.27 -12.39
CA THR A 385 -7.51 22.67 -13.77
C THR A 385 -6.17 22.98 -14.43
N PRO A 386 -5.93 22.50 -15.66
CA PRO A 386 -4.77 22.92 -16.44
C PRO A 386 -4.69 24.45 -16.56
N VAL A 387 -3.49 25.01 -16.46
CA VAL A 387 -3.25 26.44 -16.63
C VAL A 387 -3.32 26.77 -18.13
N ALA A 388 -4.20 27.68 -18.54
CA ALA A 388 -4.39 27.98 -19.96
C ALA A 388 -3.19 28.72 -20.58
N ARG A 389 -2.52 29.58 -19.81
CA ARG A 389 -1.38 30.38 -20.26
C ARG A 389 -0.08 29.62 -20.03
N GLU A 390 0.78 29.58 -21.04
CA GLU A 390 2.13 29.05 -20.90
C GLU A 390 2.96 29.91 -19.93
N GLY A 391 3.68 29.24 -19.03
CA GLY A 391 4.58 29.85 -18.06
C GLY A 391 5.78 28.96 -17.80
N THR A 392 6.83 29.57 -17.27
CA THR A 392 8.07 28.90 -16.92
C THR A 392 8.57 29.34 -15.55
N VAL A 393 9.31 28.47 -14.87
CA VAL A 393 10.08 28.85 -13.68
C VAL A 393 11.43 28.14 -13.73
N GLU A 394 12.48 28.84 -13.32
CA GLU A 394 13.85 28.34 -13.32
C GLU A 394 14.34 28.04 -11.91
N TYR A 395 15.25 27.07 -11.79
CA TYR A 395 15.99 26.81 -10.57
C TYR A 395 17.42 26.32 -10.88
N GLU A 396 18.32 26.48 -9.93
CA GLU A 396 19.69 25.96 -10.02
C GLU A 396 19.69 24.42 -9.95
N GLY A 397 20.36 23.76 -10.88
CA GLY A 397 20.37 22.30 -11.08
C GLY A 397 21.02 21.49 -9.94
N LEU A 398 21.75 22.15 -9.03
CA LEU A 398 22.22 21.59 -7.75
C LEU A 398 21.63 22.31 -6.53
N GLY A 399 20.65 23.19 -6.74
CA GLY A 399 20.07 24.07 -5.73
C GLY A 399 18.79 23.56 -5.09
N HIS A 400 18.19 24.41 -4.27
CA HIS A 400 17.03 24.08 -3.43
C HIS A 400 15.72 23.91 -4.20
N GLY A 401 15.67 24.31 -5.48
CA GLY A 401 14.53 24.12 -6.36
C GLY A 401 13.37 25.08 -6.11
N VAL A 402 12.20 24.69 -6.59
CA VAL A 402 10.95 25.46 -6.54
C VAL A 402 9.83 24.64 -5.94
N THR A 403 8.91 25.29 -5.23
CA THR A 403 7.79 24.61 -4.55
C THR A 403 6.46 25.11 -5.08
N PHE A 404 5.61 24.17 -5.49
CA PHE A 404 4.22 24.40 -5.87
C PHE A 404 3.33 23.84 -4.78
N SER A 405 2.26 24.55 -4.42
CA SER A 405 1.42 24.10 -3.30
C SER A 405 -0.07 24.36 -3.48
N MET A 406 -0.88 23.58 -2.77
CA MET A 406 -2.32 23.78 -2.62
C MET A 406 -2.72 23.64 -1.16
N THR A 407 -3.71 24.42 -0.74
CA THR A 407 -4.40 24.17 0.52
C THR A 407 -5.52 23.18 0.27
N VAL A 408 -5.59 22.10 1.06
CA VAL A 408 -6.71 21.17 0.97
C VAL A 408 -7.93 21.78 1.66
N GLU A 409 -9.05 21.86 0.95
CA GLU A 409 -10.27 22.50 1.47
C GLU A 409 -11.02 21.61 2.47
N ARG A 410 -10.74 20.30 2.42
CA ARG A 410 -11.33 19.28 3.29
C ARG A 410 -10.28 18.24 3.67
N GLU A 411 -10.58 17.46 4.69
CA GLU A 411 -9.76 16.29 5.01
C GLU A 411 -9.64 15.40 3.77
N THR A 412 -8.40 15.09 3.41
CA THR A 412 -8.06 14.40 2.16
C THR A 412 -7.09 13.28 2.48
N GLU A 413 -7.48 12.06 2.15
CA GLU A 413 -6.56 10.93 2.15
C GLU A 413 -5.78 10.87 0.84
N ILE A 414 -4.46 10.73 0.94
CA ILE A 414 -3.55 10.42 -0.15
C ILE A 414 -2.92 9.06 0.18
N THR A 415 -3.33 7.97 -0.49
CA THR A 415 -2.82 6.62 -0.23
C THR A 415 -2.61 5.84 -1.52
N GLY A 416 -1.35 5.61 -1.89
CA GLY A 416 -0.99 4.90 -3.11
C GLY A 416 0.36 5.30 -3.70
N PRO A 417 0.73 4.72 -4.85
CA PRO A 417 1.82 5.23 -5.68
C PRO A 417 1.50 6.64 -6.20
N MET A 418 2.54 7.42 -6.47
CA MET A 418 2.44 8.78 -6.99
C MET A 418 3.35 8.93 -8.21
N ALA A 419 3.03 9.88 -9.07
CA ALA A 419 3.87 10.23 -10.20
C ALA A 419 3.75 11.73 -10.48
N ALA A 420 4.70 12.27 -11.22
CA ALA A 420 4.57 13.60 -11.80
C ALA A 420 4.95 13.56 -13.27
N ARG A 421 4.29 14.39 -14.07
CA ARG A 421 4.71 14.70 -15.43
C ARG A 421 5.24 16.12 -15.43
N LEU A 422 6.47 16.29 -15.90
CA LEU A 422 7.13 17.59 -15.97
C LEU A 422 7.63 17.83 -17.39
N PHE A 423 7.37 19.02 -17.92
CA PHE A 423 8.03 19.51 -19.13
C PHE A 423 9.26 20.32 -18.71
N VAL A 424 10.44 19.84 -19.09
CA VAL A 424 11.72 20.33 -18.57
C VAL A 424 12.66 20.68 -19.72
N SER A 425 13.35 21.80 -19.61
CA SER A 425 14.56 22.08 -20.39
C SER A 425 15.74 22.33 -19.45
N SER A 426 16.95 22.13 -19.95
CA SER A 426 18.20 22.43 -19.24
C SER A 426 19.06 23.36 -20.07
N SER A 427 19.90 24.17 -19.44
CA SER A 427 20.93 24.95 -20.15
C SER A 427 22.15 24.11 -20.58
N THR A 428 22.19 22.83 -20.22
CA THR A 428 23.22 21.87 -20.63
C THR A 428 22.58 20.59 -21.20
N ARG A 429 23.38 19.53 -21.32
CA ARG A 429 22.99 18.26 -21.94
C ARG A 429 22.18 17.32 -21.04
N ASP A 430 21.95 17.66 -19.78
CA ASP A 430 21.19 16.83 -18.85
C ASP A 430 20.68 17.61 -17.62
N ALA A 431 19.73 17.03 -16.90
CA ALA A 431 19.21 17.53 -15.63
C ALA A 431 18.82 16.37 -14.70
N ASP A 432 19.05 16.54 -13.40
CA ASP A 432 18.55 15.64 -12.39
C ASP A 432 17.35 16.27 -11.67
N LEU A 433 16.28 15.51 -11.54
CA LEU A 433 15.02 15.92 -10.94
C LEU A 433 14.82 15.18 -9.63
N PHE A 434 14.74 15.93 -8.53
CA PHE A 434 14.39 15.45 -7.20
C PHE A 434 13.01 16.01 -6.85
N LEU A 435 12.01 15.15 -6.67
CA LEU A 435 10.64 15.52 -6.40
C LEU A 435 10.27 15.16 -4.97
N ILE A 436 9.89 16.16 -4.18
CA ILE A 436 9.54 15.97 -2.77
C ILE A 436 8.07 16.33 -2.58
N VAL A 437 7.27 15.35 -2.19
CA VAL A 437 5.90 15.59 -1.74
C VAL A 437 5.96 15.92 -0.25
N ARG A 438 5.40 17.07 0.11
CA ARG A 438 5.47 17.65 1.46
C ARG A 438 4.08 18.03 1.94
N VAL A 439 3.89 18.01 3.25
CA VAL A 439 2.66 18.50 3.89
C VAL A 439 3.05 19.50 4.96
N PHE A 440 2.31 20.60 5.06
CA PHE A 440 2.50 21.62 6.08
C PHE A 440 1.22 21.86 6.85
N ASP A 441 1.35 22.08 8.15
CA ASP A 441 0.25 22.57 8.98
C ASP A 441 -0.11 24.03 8.63
N PRO A 442 -1.22 24.57 9.17
CA PRO A 442 -1.63 25.95 8.91
C PRO A 442 -0.65 27.01 9.43
N GLN A 443 0.30 26.63 10.30
CA GLN A 443 1.37 27.50 10.80
C GLN A 443 2.62 27.46 9.91
N GLY A 444 2.63 26.62 8.87
CA GLY A 444 3.75 26.46 7.95
C GLY A 444 4.82 25.49 8.42
N LYS A 445 4.60 24.73 9.51
CA LYS A 445 5.52 23.69 9.95
C LYS A 445 5.34 22.45 9.07
N GLU A 446 6.44 21.94 8.55
CA GLU A 446 6.43 20.70 7.77
C GLU A 446 6.15 19.48 8.65
N VAL A 447 5.32 18.60 8.10
CA VAL A 447 5.02 17.29 8.67
C VAL A 447 6.05 16.28 8.16
N THR A 448 6.82 15.73 9.08
CA THR A 448 7.72 14.60 8.84
C THR A 448 7.36 13.45 9.78
N PHE A 449 7.94 12.28 9.52
CA PHE A 449 7.73 11.09 10.33
C PHE A 449 9.04 10.37 10.58
N MET A 450 9.12 9.66 11.72
CA MET A 450 10.05 8.57 11.87
C MET A 450 9.86 7.57 10.71
N GLY A 451 10.85 7.50 9.84
CA GLY A 451 10.97 6.51 8.77
C GLY A 451 12.09 5.52 9.05
N SER A 452 12.12 4.44 8.26
CA SER A 452 13.15 3.42 8.41
C SER A 452 14.56 3.94 8.13
N THR A 453 14.68 4.95 7.27
CA THR A 453 15.97 5.51 6.87
C THR A 453 16.34 6.80 7.60
N ASP A 454 15.35 7.60 8.01
CA ASP A 454 15.57 8.88 8.67
C ASP A 454 14.40 9.27 9.60
N PRO A 455 14.66 9.85 10.78
CA PRO A 455 13.60 10.34 11.67
C PRO A 455 12.79 11.53 11.14
N ASN A 456 13.25 12.24 10.12
CA ASN A 456 12.57 13.39 9.52
C ASN A 456 12.18 13.11 8.07
N THR A 457 11.68 11.91 7.80
CA THR A 457 11.33 11.49 6.44
C THR A 457 10.15 12.31 5.92
N PRO A 458 10.22 12.87 4.69
CA PRO A 458 9.11 13.60 4.08
C PRO A 458 7.99 12.63 3.64
N ILE A 459 6.88 13.16 3.11
CA ILE A 459 5.75 12.31 2.70
C ILE A 459 6.17 11.35 1.60
N ALA A 460 6.83 11.84 0.54
CA ALA A 460 7.43 10.99 -0.48
C ALA A 460 8.56 11.68 -1.24
N ASN A 461 9.48 10.88 -1.76
CA ASN A 461 10.56 11.29 -2.66
C ASN A 461 10.38 10.61 -4.03
N GLY A 462 10.82 11.27 -5.09
CA GLY A 462 10.94 10.73 -6.44
C GLY A 462 12.18 11.28 -7.13
N TRP A 463 12.73 10.51 -8.07
CA TRP A 463 13.99 10.84 -8.74
C TRP A 463 13.91 10.50 -10.23
N LEU A 464 14.53 11.35 -11.06
CA LEU A 464 14.76 11.04 -12.46
C LEU A 464 15.95 11.85 -12.99
N ARG A 465 16.88 11.16 -13.65
CA ARG A 465 17.81 11.79 -14.59
C ARG A 465 17.11 11.97 -15.93
N ALA A 466 17.04 13.19 -16.44
CA ALA A 466 16.24 13.52 -17.62
C ALA A 466 16.73 12.77 -18.88
N SER A 467 18.01 12.47 -19.00
CA SER A 467 18.52 11.60 -20.08
C SER A 467 18.07 10.13 -20.00
N HIS A 468 17.53 9.69 -18.86
CA HIS A 468 16.91 8.38 -18.67
C HIS A 468 15.36 8.41 -18.79
N ARG A 469 14.76 9.55 -19.21
CA ARG A 469 13.29 9.76 -19.26
C ARG A 469 12.49 8.75 -20.07
N ARG A 470 13.12 8.01 -20.98
CA ARG A 470 12.42 7.07 -21.86
C ARG A 470 11.60 6.06 -21.06
N LEU A 471 10.34 5.90 -21.47
CA LEU A 471 9.41 4.95 -20.86
C LEU A 471 9.40 3.60 -21.59
N ASP A 472 9.18 2.52 -20.85
CA ASP A 472 8.67 1.26 -21.40
C ASP A 472 7.14 1.35 -21.47
N PRO A 473 6.53 1.42 -22.67
CA PRO A 473 5.09 1.54 -22.81
C PRO A 473 4.31 0.30 -22.33
N LYS A 474 4.96 -0.86 -22.19
CA LYS A 474 4.30 -2.09 -21.71
C LYS A 474 4.26 -2.17 -20.18
N LYS A 475 5.23 -1.57 -19.51
CA LYS A 475 5.35 -1.61 -18.04
C LYS A 475 4.87 -0.34 -17.35
N SER A 476 4.89 0.79 -18.06
CA SER A 476 4.52 2.08 -17.49
C SER A 476 3.02 2.15 -17.22
N LEU A 477 2.68 2.65 -16.04
CA LEU A 477 1.32 3.02 -15.65
C LEU A 477 1.29 4.52 -15.34
N PRO A 478 0.14 5.20 -15.46
CA PRO A 478 0.07 6.65 -15.20
C PRO A 478 0.59 7.08 -13.82
N TYR A 479 0.48 6.21 -12.81
CA TYR A 479 0.92 6.43 -11.43
C TYR A 479 2.24 5.71 -11.09
N ARG A 480 2.84 4.99 -12.03
CA ARG A 480 4.07 4.22 -11.87
C ARG A 480 4.80 4.18 -13.21
N PRO A 481 5.40 5.30 -13.67
CA PRO A 481 6.18 5.31 -14.90
C PRO A 481 7.35 4.33 -14.76
N TYR A 482 7.68 3.62 -15.85
CA TYR A 482 8.76 2.65 -15.85
C TYR A 482 9.82 3.02 -16.86
N HIS A 483 11.02 3.32 -16.37
CA HIS A 483 12.19 3.63 -17.19
C HIS A 483 13.07 2.40 -17.34
N PRO A 484 13.40 1.96 -18.57
CA PRO A 484 14.30 0.81 -18.80
C PRO A 484 15.72 1.02 -18.29
N HIS A 485 16.21 2.27 -18.28
CA HIS A 485 17.59 2.63 -17.94
C HIS A 485 18.66 1.82 -18.70
N ASP A 486 18.44 1.49 -19.97
CA ASP A 486 19.34 0.70 -20.83
C ASP A 486 20.19 1.55 -21.80
N ARG A 487 19.95 2.86 -21.84
CA ARG A 487 20.72 3.86 -22.62
C ARG A 487 20.47 5.28 -22.13
N LEU A 488 21.32 6.21 -22.56
CA LEU A 488 21.13 7.65 -22.42
C LEU A 488 20.47 8.26 -23.66
N GLU A 489 19.59 9.22 -23.43
CA GLU A 489 19.05 10.13 -24.46
C GLU A 489 19.36 11.57 -24.02
N PRO A 490 20.55 12.13 -24.31
CA PRO A 490 20.93 13.47 -23.87
C PRO A 490 19.92 14.55 -24.27
N LEU A 491 19.85 15.62 -23.48
CA LEU A 491 19.05 16.79 -23.81
C LEU A 491 19.82 17.70 -24.76
N THR A 492 19.12 18.34 -25.70
CA THR A 492 19.62 19.53 -26.38
C THR A 492 19.39 20.74 -25.47
N PRO A 493 20.41 21.56 -25.18
CA PRO A 493 20.24 22.76 -24.36
C PRO A 493 19.09 23.65 -24.84
N GLY A 494 18.18 24.02 -23.94
CA GLY A 494 17.00 24.85 -24.20
C GLY A 494 15.81 24.13 -24.84
N GLU A 495 15.97 22.90 -25.33
CA GLU A 495 14.85 22.10 -25.84
C GLU A 495 14.02 21.52 -24.68
N VAL A 496 12.70 21.45 -24.88
CA VAL A 496 11.75 21.01 -23.84
C VAL A 496 11.41 19.55 -24.02
N TYR A 497 11.58 18.78 -22.95
CA TYR A 497 11.34 17.34 -22.91
C TYR A 497 10.28 16.97 -21.88
N GLU A 498 9.44 16.00 -22.21
CA GLU A 498 8.49 15.39 -21.28
C GLU A 498 9.21 14.36 -20.40
N CYS A 499 9.08 14.53 -19.08
CA CYS A 499 9.68 13.68 -18.06
C CYS A 499 8.58 13.19 -17.11
N ASP A 500 8.22 11.91 -17.18
CA ASP A 500 7.38 11.27 -16.17
C ASP A 500 8.28 10.73 -15.06
N VAL A 501 8.04 11.12 -13.81
CA VAL A 501 8.85 10.78 -12.63
C VAL A 501 8.05 9.89 -11.69
N GLU A 502 8.60 8.72 -11.34
CA GLU A 502 8.06 7.85 -10.29
C GLU A 502 8.31 8.50 -8.92
N ILE A 503 7.25 8.63 -8.10
CA ILE A 503 7.34 9.08 -6.72
C ILE A 503 6.98 7.90 -5.82
N VAL A 504 7.84 7.60 -4.85
CA VAL A 504 7.71 6.43 -3.99
C VAL A 504 6.33 6.38 -3.32
N THR A 505 5.74 5.20 -3.35
CA THR A 505 4.44 4.90 -2.76
C THR A 505 4.34 5.35 -1.30
N SER A 506 3.21 5.94 -0.93
CA SER A 506 3.04 6.53 0.39
C SER A 506 1.58 6.59 0.85
N CYS A 507 1.35 6.94 2.12
CA CYS A 507 0.02 7.24 2.65
C CYS A 507 0.01 8.46 3.59
N ILE A 508 -1.04 9.28 3.63
CA ILE A 508 -1.30 10.27 4.68
C ILE A 508 -2.75 10.79 4.64
N ILE A 509 -3.37 10.98 5.80
CA ILE A 509 -4.57 11.81 5.97
C ILE A 509 -4.13 13.27 6.17
N VAL A 510 -4.58 14.17 5.31
CA VAL A 510 -4.27 15.60 5.36
C VAL A 510 -5.51 16.36 5.82
N PRO A 511 -5.52 17.01 7.01
CA PRO A 511 -6.69 17.74 7.49
C PRO A 511 -7.02 18.97 6.63
N ALA A 512 -8.29 19.39 6.68
CA ALA A 512 -8.74 20.63 6.02
C ALA A 512 -7.91 21.85 6.47
N GLY A 513 -7.59 22.74 5.53
CA GLY A 513 -6.79 23.94 5.76
C GLY A 513 -5.27 23.72 5.78
N TRP A 514 -4.81 22.47 5.65
CA TRP A 514 -3.39 22.14 5.56
C TRP A 514 -2.92 22.22 4.11
N ARG A 515 -1.61 22.32 3.92
CA ARG A 515 -1.02 22.53 2.59
C ARG A 515 -0.29 21.28 2.11
N VAL A 516 -0.64 20.79 0.92
CA VAL A 516 0.13 19.78 0.18
C VAL A 516 1.02 20.51 -0.82
N ALA A 517 2.28 20.10 -0.93
CA ALA A 517 3.23 20.73 -1.84
C ALA A 517 4.08 19.71 -2.61
N LEU A 518 4.47 20.09 -3.82
CA LEU A 518 5.53 19.45 -4.59
C LEU A 518 6.72 20.42 -4.67
N THR A 519 7.86 20.00 -4.13
CA THR A 519 9.14 20.66 -4.38
C THR A 519 9.86 19.92 -5.51
N VAL A 520 10.19 20.63 -6.60
CA VAL A 520 11.04 20.12 -7.69
C VAL A 520 12.40 20.78 -7.55
N ARG A 521 13.47 19.99 -7.41
CA ARG A 521 14.81 20.49 -7.08
C ARG A 521 15.95 19.67 -7.69
N GLY A 522 17.17 20.15 -7.49
CA GLY A 522 18.40 19.59 -8.06
C GLY A 522 19.28 18.78 -7.10
N LYS A 523 18.85 18.61 -5.84
CA LYS A 523 19.59 17.85 -4.83
C LYS A 523 18.65 17.11 -3.88
N ASP A 524 19.22 16.23 -3.07
CA ASP A 524 18.48 15.48 -2.05
C ASP A 524 17.65 16.38 -1.12
N TYR A 525 16.60 15.81 -0.55
CA TYR A 525 15.82 16.47 0.48
C TYR A 525 16.66 16.70 1.76
N GLU A 526 16.45 17.88 2.35
CA GLU A 526 17.01 18.28 3.64
C GLU A 526 15.90 18.95 4.44
N TYR A 527 15.52 18.36 5.56
CA TYR A 527 14.58 18.90 6.54
C TYR A 527 15.20 20.14 7.16
N GLU A 528 14.50 21.27 7.07
CA GLU A 528 15.03 22.57 7.50
C GLU A 528 14.72 22.89 8.97
N GLY A 529 13.87 22.09 9.63
CA GLY A 529 13.48 22.29 11.03
C GLY A 529 14.55 21.87 12.05
N GLU A 530 14.20 22.00 13.33
CA GLU A 530 15.08 21.60 14.43
C GLU A 530 15.22 20.08 14.53
N LEU A 531 16.45 19.59 14.69
CA LEU A 531 16.73 18.17 14.84
C LEU A 531 16.68 17.76 16.31
N SER A 532 16.05 16.61 16.58
CA SER A 532 16.08 16.00 17.91
C SER A 532 17.49 15.51 18.29
N GLU A 533 17.74 15.35 19.59
CA GLU A 533 19.01 14.79 20.09
C GLU A 533 19.29 13.37 19.59
N PHE A 534 18.24 12.59 19.34
CA PHE A 534 18.38 11.27 18.72
C PHE A 534 18.93 11.39 17.30
N VAL A 535 18.37 12.27 16.46
CA VAL A 535 18.78 12.46 15.07
C VAL A 535 20.25 12.87 14.98
N LYS A 536 20.69 13.80 15.84
CA LYS A 536 22.08 14.29 15.86
C LYS A 536 23.11 13.17 16.12
N LYS A 537 22.70 12.08 16.76
CA LYS A 537 23.55 10.92 17.10
C LYS A 537 23.31 9.72 16.20
N PHE A 538 22.26 9.74 15.38
CA PHE A 538 21.92 8.64 14.50
C PHE A 538 22.99 8.44 13.43
N HIS A 539 23.34 7.19 13.15
CA HIS A 539 24.54 6.78 12.41
C HIS A 539 24.69 7.33 10.97
N TYR A 540 23.62 7.88 10.36
CA TYR A 540 23.70 8.56 9.07
C TYR A 540 23.80 10.10 9.17
N GLY A 541 23.49 10.70 10.33
CA GLY A 541 23.64 12.14 10.57
C GLY A 541 22.85 13.03 9.61
N THR A 542 21.75 12.53 9.04
CA THR A 542 21.04 13.13 7.92
C THR A 542 19.79 13.90 8.33
N ARG A 543 19.27 14.67 7.37
CA ARG A 543 18.11 15.55 7.51
C ARG A 543 16.97 15.08 6.60
N GLY A 544 16.57 13.81 6.67
CA GLY A 544 15.35 13.31 6.00
C GLY A 544 15.55 12.34 4.83
N THR A 545 16.79 12.10 4.38
CA THR A 545 17.12 11.17 3.28
C THR A 545 18.04 10.02 3.69
N GLY A 546 18.37 9.89 4.97
CA GLY A 546 19.21 8.79 5.44
C GLY A 546 20.55 8.71 4.70
N GLY A 547 21.06 7.49 4.52
CA GLY A 547 22.27 7.25 3.72
C GLY A 547 22.09 7.36 2.20
N MET A 548 20.90 7.70 1.68
CA MET A 548 20.56 7.62 0.25
C MET A 548 20.84 8.94 -0.47
N THR A 549 22.08 9.44 -0.36
CA THR A 549 22.51 10.69 -1.03
C THR A 549 22.96 10.44 -2.47
N HIS A 550 22.93 11.51 -3.27
CA HIS A 550 23.25 11.53 -4.70
C HIS A 550 24.20 12.70 -5.00
N ALA A 551 25.45 12.61 -4.55
CA ALA A 551 26.43 13.69 -4.69
C ALA A 551 27.78 13.22 -5.25
N ASP A 552 27.84 12.06 -5.91
CA ASP A 552 29.06 11.58 -6.55
C ASP A 552 29.45 12.50 -7.72
N PRO A 553 30.65 13.11 -7.73
CA PRO A 553 31.04 14.07 -8.73
C PRO A 553 31.33 13.45 -10.10
N ASP A 554 31.60 12.14 -10.18
CA ASP A 554 31.80 11.45 -11.46
C ASP A 554 30.46 11.13 -12.12
N ASP A 555 29.43 10.82 -11.33
CA ASP A 555 28.06 10.64 -11.83
C ASP A 555 27.34 11.98 -12.06
N ARG A 556 27.61 12.98 -11.22
CA ARG A 556 26.97 14.32 -11.23
C ARG A 556 27.97 15.46 -11.38
N PRO A 557 28.74 15.53 -12.48
CA PRO A 557 29.72 16.58 -12.68
C PRO A 557 29.06 17.97 -12.77
N ALA A 558 29.66 18.96 -12.10
CA ALA A 558 29.05 20.27 -11.89
C ALA A 558 28.85 21.08 -13.17
N ASP A 559 29.69 20.89 -14.19
CA ASP A 559 29.53 21.53 -15.51
C ASP A 559 28.31 21.00 -16.28
N VAL A 560 27.87 19.77 -15.97
CA VAL A 560 26.64 19.20 -16.53
C VAL A 560 25.47 19.54 -15.65
N PHE A 561 25.49 19.24 -14.34
CA PHE A 561 24.31 19.30 -13.46
C PHE A 561 24.18 20.57 -12.61
N GLY A 562 25.25 21.36 -12.46
CA GLY A 562 25.25 22.67 -11.78
C GLY A 562 24.64 23.82 -12.59
N ASN A 563 23.79 23.50 -13.56
CA ASN A 563 23.29 24.42 -14.58
C ASN A 563 21.92 25.03 -14.21
N THR A 564 21.23 25.66 -15.17
CA THR A 564 19.87 26.17 -14.98
C THR A 564 18.85 25.18 -15.54
N VAL A 565 17.95 24.71 -14.69
CA VAL A 565 16.83 23.84 -15.10
C VAL A 565 15.54 24.67 -15.14
N THR A 566 14.80 24.58 -16.23
CA THR A 566 13.55 25.31 -16.45
C THR A 566 12.38 24.33 -16.47
N LEU A 567 11.38 24.57 -15.61
CA LEU A 567 10.09 23.88 -15.67
C LEU A 567 9.13 24.69 -16.55
N HIS A 568 8.45 24.00 -17.44
CA HIS A 568 7.44 24.56 -18.34
C HIS A 568 6.07 24.04 -17.93
N ALA A 569 5.06 24.90 -17.90
CA ALA A 569 3.70 24.47 -17.66
C ALA A 569 2.67 25.39 -18.33
N GLY A 570 1.46 24.87 -18.50
CA GLY A 570 0.34 25.56 -19.11
C GLY A 570 0.31 25.49 -20.64
N GLY A 571 -0.77 25.98 -21.24
CA GLY A 571 -1.02 25.80 -22.67
C GLY A 571 -1.08 24.31 -23.04
N ALA A 572 -0.27 23.87 -23.99
CA ALA A 572 -0.17 22.46 -24.38
C ALA A 572 0.72 21.60 -23.44
N ARG A 573 1.43 22.23 -22.49
CA ARG A 573 2.40 21.57 -21.60
C ARG A 573 1.80 21.36 -20.22
N GLU A 574 1.07 20.27 -20.06
CA GLU A 574 0.42 19.93 -18.79
C GLU A 574 1.40 19.30 -17.79
N SER A 575 2.28 20.11 -17.17
CA SER A 575 3.04 19.65 -16.01
C SER A 575 2.09 19.45 -14.81
N TYR A 576 2.11 18.28 -14.18
CA TYR A 576 1.23 17.95 -13.05
C TYR A 576 1.86 16.99 -12.04
N LEU A 577 1.37 17.05 -10.80
CA LEU A 577 1.48 16.00 -9.79
C LEU A 577 0.23 15.10 -9.84
N LEU A 578 0.41 13.78 -9.89
CA LEU A 578 -0.68 12.80 -9.81
C LEU A 578 -0.75 12.22 -8.40
N LEU A 579 -1.85 12.50 -7.69
CA LEU A 579 -2.08 12.02 -6.33
C LEU A 579 -3.16 10.93 -6.28
N PRO A 580 -2.97 9.87 -5.47
CA PRO A 580 -3.98 8.83 -5.21
C PRO A 580 -4.96 9.27 -4.12
N VAL A 581 -5.95 10.09 -4.49
CA VAL A 581 -6.91 10.68 -3.54
C VAL A 581 -8.07 9.73 -3.26
N MET A 582 -8.53 9.62 -2.00
CA MET A 582 -9.81 8.99 -1.65
C MET A 582 -10.89 10.06 -1.44
N THR A 583 -12.10 9.86 -2.00
CA THR A 583 -13.15 10.90 -1.99
C THR A 583 -14.42 10.57 -1.18
N PHE A 584 -14.76 9.29 -0.94
CA PHE A 584 -15.93 8.93 -0.13
C PHE A 584 -15.52 7.97 0.98
N ASP A 585 -15.62 8.43 2.22
CA ASP A 585 -15.38 7.62 3.42
C ASP A 585 -16.63 7.57 4.30
N PHE A 586 -17.20 6.37 4.41
CA PHE A 586 -18.32 6.05 5.27
C PHE A 586 -17.89 5.13 6.43
N SER A 587 -16.59 5.04 6.72
CA SER A 587 -16.06 4.29 7.86
C SER A 587 -16.74 4.72 9.16
N GLY A 588 -17.20 3.73 9.93
CA GLY A 588 -17.92 3.97 11.18
C GLY A 588 -19.39 4.41 11.02
N GLN A 589 -19.90 4.51 9.79
CA GLN A 589 -21.30 4.79 9.50
C GLN A 589 -22.12 3.53 9.18
N VAL A 590 -23.43 3.64 9.30
CA VAL A 590 -24.40 2.57 9.03
C VAL A 590 -25.33 2.97 7.88
N ALA A 591 -25.37 2.15 6.83
CA ALA A 591 -26.24 2.34 5.68
C ALA A 591 -27.28 1.22 5.58
N VAL A 592 -28.54 1.58 5.34
CA VAL A 592 -29.64 0.65 5.06
C VAL A 592 -30.05 0.83 3.61
N VAL A 593 -30.06 -0.27 2.84
CA VAL A 593 -30.42 -0.25 1.43
C VAL A 593 -31.60 -1.19 1.18
N THR A 594 -32.77 -0.62 0.88
CA THR A 594 -33.96 -1.40 0.52
C THR A 594 -33.96 -1.75 -0.96
N GLY A 595 -34.47 -2.92 -1.32
CA GLY A 595 -34.31 -3.43 -2.70
C GLY A 595 -32.87 -3.80 -3.01
N GLY A 596 -32.10 -4.18 -1.98
CA GLY A 596 -30.65 -4.38 -2.05
C GLY A 596 -30.20 -5.67 -2.72
N ALA A 597 -31.12 -6.55 -3.12
CA ALA A 597 -30.75 -7.84 -3.72
C ALA A 597 -30.30 -7.74 -5.19
N LYS A 598 -30.74 -6.71 -5.94
CA LYS A 598 -30.51 -6.59 -7.39
C LYS A 598 -30.34 -5.14 -7.85
N GLY A 599 -29.85 -4.94 -9.08
CA GLY A 599 -29.82 -3.66 -9.77
C GLY A 599 -29.13 -2.53 -9.00
N ILE A 600 -29.75 -1.35 -8.97
CA ILE A 600 -29.20 -0.15 -8.31
C ILE A 600 -29.02 -0.38 -6.81
N GLY A 601 -29.99 -1.01 -6.13
CA GLY A 601 -29.91 -1.27 -4.70
C GLY A 601 -28.71 -2.16 -4.34
N LYS A 602 -28.51 -3.26 -5.08
CA LYS A 602 -27.30 -4.10 -4.93
C LYS A 602 -26.03 -3.28 -5.13
N GLY A 603 -25.92 -2.53 -6.23
CA GLY A 603 -24.74 -1.71 -6.51
C GLY A 603 -24.47 -0.66 -5.42
N SER A 604 -25.53 -0.04 -4.87
CA SER A 604 -25.41 0.89 -3.76
C SER A 604 -24.92 0.20 -2.48
N ALA A 605 -25.47 -0.96 -2.13
CA ALA A 605 -25.04 -1.73 -0.97
C ALA A 605 -23.56 -2.11 -1.05
N GLU A 606 -23.12 -2.61 -2.22
CA GLU A 606 -21.73 -2.96 -2.46
C GLU A 606 -20.81 -1.73 -2.37
N ALA A 607 -21.22 -0.59 -2.92
CA ALA A 607 -20.41 0.62 -2.91
C ALA A 607 -20.30 1.29 -1.54
N PHE A 608 -21.37 1.32 -0.73
CA PHE A 608 -21.27 1.78 0.65
C PHE A 608 -20.34 0.90 1.49
N ALA A 609 -20.38 -0.42 1.26
CA ALA A 609 -19.47 -1.34 1.93
C ALA A 609 -18.01 -1.11 1.49
N VAL A 610 -17.76 -0.90 0.19
CA VAL A 610 -16.44 -0.53 -0.35
C VAL A 610 -15.94 0.79 0.23
N ALA A 611 -16.84 1.73 0.50
CA ALA A 611 -16.52 3.00 1.13
C ALA A 611 -16.45 2.93 2.68
N GLY A 612 -16.51 1.74 3.28
CA GLY A 612 -16.25 1.53 4.71
C GLY A 612 -17.49 1.46 5.63
N ALA A 613 -18.71 1.60 5.09
CA ALA A 613 -19.93 1.53 5.89
C ALA A 613 -20.24 0.09 6.36
N ARG A 614 -20.96 -0.03 7.48
CA ARG A 614 -21.75 -1.24 7.79
C ARG A 614 -23.08 -1.17 7.05
N VAL A 615 -23.35 -2.17 6.21
CA VAL A 615 -24.50 -2.16 5.29
C VAL A 615 -25.55 -3.19 5.69
N TYR A 616 -26.80 -2.78 5.80
CA TYR A 616 -27.93 -3.70 5.90
C TYR A 616 -28.64 -3.80 4.55
N VAL A 617 -28.59 -4.98 3.96
CA VAL A 617 -29.28 -5.33 2.72
C VAL A 617 -30.70 -5.77 3.10
N VAL A 618 -31.69 -4.96 2.73
CA VAL A 618 -33.11 -5.23 3.07
C VAL A 618 -33.87 -5.55 1.78
N ASP A 619 -34.38 -6.77 1.68
CA ASP A 619 -35.09 -7.25 0.49
C ASP A 619 -36.04 -8.41 0.83
N LEU A 620 -36.99 -8.71 -0.06
CA LEU A 620 -37.85 -9.88 0.04
C LEU A 620 -37.16 -11.14 -0.55
N ASP A 621 -36.26 -10.95 -1.52
CA ASP A 621 -35.53 -12.05 -2.16
C ASP A 621 -34.37 -12.52 -1.27
N GLU A 622 -34.66 -13.49 -0.40
CA GLU A 622 -33.69 -14.00 0.57
C GLU A 622 -32.42 -14.56 -0.08
N ALA A 623 -32.58 -15.31 -1.17
CA ALA A 623 -31.45 -15.97 -1.82
C ALA A 623 -30.47 -14.96 -2.41
N ASN A 624 -30.96 -13.97 -3.15
CA ASN A 624 -30.09 -12.95 -3.75
C ASN A 624 -29.62 -11.92 -2.73
N GLY A 625 -30.48 -11.52 -1.78
CA GLY A 625 -30.10 -10.57 -0.73
C GLY A 625 -29.00 -11.11 0.16
N GLU A 626 -29.11 -12.37 0.60
CA GLU A 626 -28.04 -13.03 1.35
C GLU A 626 -26.81 -13.29 0.49
N ALA A 627 -26.95 -13.57 -0.80
CA ALA A 627 -25.80 -13.67 -1.70
C ALA A 627 -25.03 -12.33 -1.82
N VAL A 628 -25.73 -11.19 -1.84
CA VAL A 628 -25.08 -9.86 -1.85
C VAL A 628 -24.39 -9.60 -0.51
N ALA A 629 -25.09 -9.79 0.61
CA ALA A 629 -24.50 -9.56 1.93
C ALA A 629 -23.30 -10.48 2.18
N ARG A 630 -23.41 -11.76 1.80
CA ARG A 630 -22.30 -12.72 1.81
C ARG A 630 -21.17 -12.26 0.90
N GLY A 631 -21.44 -11.87 -0.33
CA GLY A 631 -20.41 -11.38 -1.25
C GLY A 631 -19.68 -10.14 -0.71
N ILE A 632 -20.39 -9.24 -0.01
CA ILE A 632 -19.77 -8.11 0.69
C ILE A 632 -18.87 -8.59 1.84
N ARG A 633 -19.34 -9.52 2.67
CA ARG A 633 -18.56 -10.11 3.78
C ARG A 633 -17.33 -10.89 3.29
N GLU A 634 -17.47 -11.63 2.20
CA GLU A 634 -16.38 -12.35 1.52
C GLU A 634 -15.32 -11.38 0.99
N ARG A 635 -15.71 -10.15 0.62
CA ARG A 635 -14.81 -9.04 0.27
C ARG A 635 -14.37 -8.21 1.48
N GLY A 636 -14.57 -8.69 2.70
CA GLY A 636 -14.12 -8.03 3.94
C GLY A 636 -14.93 -6.80 4.36
N GLY A 637 -16.02 -6.49 3.67
CA GLY A 637 -16.98 -5.47 4.10
C GLY A 637 -17.87 -5.98 5.23
N ARG A 638 -18.60 -5.06 5.88
CA ARG A 638 -19.57 -5.41 6.92
C ARG A 638 -20.97 -5.32 6.33
N ALA A 639 -21.62 -6.46 6.16
CA ALA A 639 -23.01 -6.47 5.72
C ALA A 639 -23.85 -7.57 6.36
N ASP A 640 -25.13 -7.28 6.56
CA ASP A 640 -26.14 -8.20 7.07
C ASP A 640 -27.36 -8.16 6.14
N PHE A 641 -27.92 -9.33 5.81
CA PHE A 641 -29.18 -9.42 5.07
C PHE A 641 -30.36 -9.53 6.04
N LEU A 642 -31.42 -8.77 5.77
CA LEU A 642 -32.67 -8.80 6.53
C LEU A 642 -33.85 -8.94 5.57
N ALA A 643 -34.52 -10.10 5.63
CA ALA A 643 -35.74 -10.37 4.88
C ALA A 643 -36.85 -9.41 5.32
N CYS A 644 -37.45 -8.67 4.38
CA CYS A 644 -38.48 -7.70 4.68
C CYS A 644 -39.36 -7.41 3.45
N ASP A 645 -40.67 -7.60 3.59
CA ASP A 645 -41.61 -6.93 2.72
C ASP A 645 -41.74 -5.47 3.14
N VAL A 646 -41.14 -4.58 2.37
CA VAL A 646 -41.14 -3.14 2.64
C VAL A 646 -42.52 -2.48 2.47
N THR A 647 -43.53 -3.20 1.97
CA THR A 647 -44.93 -2.74 1.93
C THR A 647 -45.70 -3.04 3.22
N ASP A 648 -45.15 -3.91 4.09
CA ASP A 648 -45.71 -4.27 5.40
C ASP A 648 -45.12 -3.39 6.53
N ALA A 649 -45.98 -2.59 7.14
CA ALA A 649 -45.57 -1.64 8.18
C ALA A 649 -44.99 -2.31 9.45
N LYS A 650 -45.43 -3.53 9.80
CA LYS A 650 -44.95 -4.26 10.98
C LYS A 650 -43.55 -4.84 10.73
N GLN A 651 -43.34 -5.42 9.54
CA GLN A 651 -42.02 -5.94 9.15
C GLN A 651 -40.97 -4.83 9.10
N VAL A 652 -41.29 -3.69 8.46
CA VAL A 652 -40.40 -2.53 8.41
C VAL A 652 -40.03 -2.04 9.82
N ALA A 653 -41.02 -1.91 10.73
CA ALA A 653 -40.75 -1.49 12.10
C ALA A 653 -39.82 -2.46 12.84
N ALA A 654 -40.02 -3.77 12.69
CA ALA A 654 -39.19 -4.80 13.32
C ALA A 654 -37.74 -4.78 12.81
N VAL A 655 -37.55 -4.65 11.49
CA VAL A 655 -36.23 -4.62 10.85
C VAL A 655 -35.42 -3.40 11.30
N PHE A 656 -36.01 -2.21 11.30
CA PHE A 656 -35.31 -1.00 11.76
C PHE A 656 -35.01 -1.02 13.27
N ALA A 657 -35.89 -1.60 14.09
CA ALA A 657 -35.62 -1.80 15.51
C ALA A 657 -34.41 -2.73 15.72
N ARG A 658 -34.33 -3.82 14.95
CA ARG A 658 -33.19 -4.75 14.98
C ARG A 658 -31.88 -4.05 14.58
N ILE A 659 -31.89 -3.33 13.46
CA ILE A 659 -30.70 -2.58 12.97
C ILE A 659 -30.17 -1.62 14.04
N LEU A 660 -31.07 -0.83 14.65
CA LEU A 660 -30.70 0.13 15.69
C LEU A 660 -30.22 -0.55 16.98
N GLY A 661 -30.76 -1.72 17.33
CA GLY A 661 -30.29 -2.53 18.45
C GLY A 661 -28.88 -3.11 18.21
N GLU A 662 -28.59 -3.57 16.99
CA GLU A 662 -27.33 -4.22 16.64
C GLU A 662 -26.19 -3.24 16.31
N ALA A 663 -26.50 -2.08 15.72
CA ALA A 663 -25.50 -1.11 15.29
C ALA A 663 -25.45 0.16 16.13
N GLY A 664 -26.48 0.44 16.95
CA GLY A 664 -26.57 1.62 17.81
C GLY A 664 -26.82 2.95 17.09
N ARG A 665 -26.75 2.97 15.75
CA ARG A 665 -26.91 4.17 14.91
C ARG A 665 -27.44 3.83 13.52
N LEU A 666 -27.90 4.85 12.80
CA LEU A 666 -28.26 4.79 11.37
C LEU A 666 -27.89 6.12 10.72
N ASP A 667 -27.10 6.10 9.64
CA ASP A 667 -26.59 7.32 9.00
C ASP A 667 -27.18 7.54 7.60
N VAL A 668 -27.36 6.46 6.84
CA VAL A 668 -27.85 6.51 5.47
C VAL A 668 -29.04 5.55 5.27
N LEU A 669 -30.10 6.05 4.64
CA LEU A 669 -31.22 5.25 4.14
C LEU A 669 -31.32 5.42 2.62
N VAL A 670 -31.11 4.34 1.87
CA VAL A 670 -31.36 4.27 0.44
C VAL A 670 -32.64 3.49 0.17
N ASN A 671 -33.64 4.16 -0.36
CA ASN A 671 -34.89 3.54 -0.76
C ASN A 671 -34.85 3.17 -2.25
N SER A 672 -34.43 1.93 -2.56
CA SER A 672 -34.30 1.44 -3.95
C SER A 672 -35.32 0.37 -4.34
N ALA A 673 -36.10 -0.17 -3.41
CA ALA A 673 -37.19 -1.09 -3.75
C ALA A 673 -38.20 -0.40 -4.68
N GLY A 674 -38.59 -1.07 -5.77
CA GLY A 674 -39.50 -0.50 -6.75
C GLY A 674 -39.51 -1.24 -8.08
N GLY A 675 -40.55 -0.97 -8.88
CA GLY A 675 -40.77 -1.60 -10.17
C GLY A 675 -42.24 -1.76 -10.51
N PHE A 676 -42.52 -2.52 -11.56
CA PHE A 676 -43.87 -2.91 -11.97
C PHE A 676 -43.78 -4.23 -12.75
N TRP A 677 -44.88 -4.99 -12.78
CA TRP A 677 -44.94 -6.29 -13.44
C TRP A 677 -45.46 -6.20 -14.86
N LYS A 678 -46.48 -5.35 -15.09
CA LYS A 678 -47.10 -5.16 -16.41
C LYS A 678 -47.01 -3.72 -16.89
N GLN A 679 -46.78 -3.54 -18.18
CA GLN A 679 -46.88 -2.24 -18.85
C GLN A 679 -48.24 -2.18 -19.58
N LEU A 680 -49.26 -1.69 -18.89
CA LEU A 680 -50.63 -1.55 -19.38
C LEU A 680 -50.95 -0.09 -19.71
N SER A 681 -51.95 0.15 -20.55
CA SER A 681 -52.51 1.49 -20.71
C SER A 681 -53.34 1.90 -19.48
N VAL A 682 -53.75 3.17 -19.42
CA VAL A 682 -54.62 3.65 -18.32
C VAL A 682 -55.96 2.90 -18.31
N GLU A 683 -56.54 2.65 -19.49
CA GLU A 683 -57.82 1.94 -19.63
C GLU A 683 -57.73 0.48 -19.19
N GLU A 684 -56.58 -0.16 -19.42
CA GLU A 684 -56.39 -1.59 -19.15
C GLU A 684 -55.84 -1.88 -17.75
N THR A 685 -55.41 -0.87 -16.99
CA THR A 685 -54.79 -1.08 -15.67
C THR A 685 -55.85 -1.40 -14.62
N PRO A 686 -55.87 -2.62 -14.06
CA PRO A 686 -56.80 -2.95 -12.98
C PRO A 686 -56.38 -2.29 -11.66
N GLU A 687 -57.35 -2.05 -10.79
CA GLU A 687 -57.14 -1.42 -9.47
C GLU A 687 -56.15 -2.20 -8.60
N ASP A 688 -56.15 -3.53 -8.66
CA ASP A 688 -55.23 -4.33 -7.85
C ASP A 688 -53.76 -4.22 -8.32
N GLU A 689 -53.51 -4.06 -9.64
CA GLU A 689 -52.17 -3.74 -10.15
C GLU A 689 -51.76 -2.32 -9.75
N TRP A 690 -52.71 -1.38 -9.78
CA TRP A 690 -52.46 -0.01 -9.33
C TRP A 690 -51.99 0.01 -7.87
N ASP A 691 -52.76 -0.58 -6.97
CA ASP A 691 -52.47 -0.61 -5.54
C ASP A 691 -51.13 -1.30 -5.26
N LYS A 692 -50.87 -2.46 -5.88
CA LYS A 692 -49.60 -3.19 -5.71
C LYS A 692 -48.40 -2.35 -6.15
N VAL A 693 -48.49 -1.67 -7.29
CA VAL A 693 -47.39 -0.84 -7.82
C VAL A 693 -47.20 0.41 -6.97
N VAL A 694 -48.28 1.06 -6.53
CA VAL A 694 -48.19 2.24 -5.64
C VAL A 694 -47.62 1.85 -4.27
N ASP A 695 -48.06 0.73 -3.70
CA ASP A 695 -47.57 0.24 -2.41
C ASP A 695 -46.07 -0.06 -2.46
N LEU A 696 -45.61 -0.75 -3.51
CA LEU A 696 -44.20 -1.10 -3.68
C LEU A 696 -43.31 0.14 -3.92
N ASN A 697 -43.77 1.15 -4.65
CA ASN A 697 -42.92 2.26 -5.08
C ASN A 697 -43.00 3.52 -4.22
N LEU A 698 -44.12 3.77 -3.55
CA LEU A 698 -44.37 5.00 -2.80
C LEU A 698 -44.58 4.73 -1.31
N LYS A 699 -45.52 3.84 -0.95
CA LYS A 699 -45.80 3.52 0.45
C LYS A 699 -44.59 2.91 1.15
N SER A 700 -43.84 2.04 0.48
CA SER A 700 -42.61 1.46 1.00
C SER A 700 -41.60 2.52 1.46
N ILE A 701 -41.36 3.56 0.64
CA ILE A 701 -40.46 4.68 0.96
C ILE A 701 -40.96 5.45 2.17
N PHE A 702 -42.26 5.73 2.24
CA PHE A 702 -42.88 6.36 3.40
C PHE A 702 -42.66 5.55 4.68
N LEU A 703 -42.89 4.23 4.63
CA LEU A 703 -42.75 3.35 5.80
C LEU A 703 -41.30 3.29 6.29
N CYS A 704 -40.33 3.11 5.38
CA CYS A 704 -38.91 3.04 5.73
C CYS A 704 -38.39 4.39 6.25
N ALA A 705 -38.75 5.51 5.61
CA ALA A 705 -38.38 6.83 6.10
C ALA A 705 -38.95 7.10 7.49
N ARG A 706 -40.24 6.77 7.72
CA ARG A 706 -40.89 6.89 9.03
C ARG A 706 -40.16 6.11 10.12
N ALA A 707 -39.65 4.92 9.81
CA ALA A 707 -38.90 4.09 10.75
C ALA A 707 -37.49 4.63 11.06
N ALA A 708 -36.83 5.28 10.10
CA ALA A 708 -35.49 5.83 10.26
C ALA A 708 -35.46 7.19 11.00
N ILE A 709 -36.48 8.03 10.80
CA ILE A 709 -36.54 9.42 11.31
C ILE A 709 -36.20 9.56 12.80
N PRO A 710 -36.72 8.72 13.72
CA PRO A 710 -36.40 8.85 15.15
C PRO A 710 -34.91 8.75 15.45
N ALA A 711 -34.17 7.87 14.75
CA ALA A 711 -32.72 7.74 14.92
C ALA A 711 -31.98 8.98 14.41
N PHE A 712 -32.33 9.44 13.20
CA PHE A 712 -31.72 10.64 12.63
C PHE A 712 -31.94 11.88 13.50
N LYS A 713 -33.16 12.08 14.03
CA LYS A 713 -33.47 13.19 14.94
C LYS A 713 -32.65 13.12 16.23
N ARG A 714 -32.45 11.94 16.82
CA ARG A 714 -31.61 11.77 18.02
C ARG A 714 -30.13 12.05 17.72
N GLN A 715 -29.65 11.67 16.54
CA GLN A 715 -28.27 11.86 16.11
C GLN A 715 -27.97 13.28 15.64
N GLY A 716 -29.00 14.09 15.32
CA GLY A 716 -28.83 15.39 14.68
C GLY A 716 -28.22 15.30 13.27
N SER A 717 -28.31 14.14 12.63
CA SER A 717 -27.73 13.86 11.31
C SER A 717 -28.42 12.67 10.65
N GLY A 718 -28.47 12.68 9.31
CA GLY A 718 -29.00 11.56 8.52
C GLY A 718 -29.08 11.88 7.02
N ARG A 719 -29.09 10.85 6.18
CA ARG A 719 -29.15 10.99 4.72
C ARG A 719 -30.21 10.04 4.16
N ILE A 720 -31.21 10.59 3.46
CA ILE A 720 -32.24 9.82 2.78
C ILE A 720 -32.06 9.98 1.26
N VAL A 721 -31.86 8.87 0.56
CA VAL A 721 -31.74 8.83 -0.90
C VAL A 721 -32.86 7.96 -1.47
N ASN A 722 -33.78 8.58 -2.20
CA ASN A 722 -34.92 7.90 -2.79
C ASN A 722 -34.67 7.62 -4.28
N ILE A 723 -34.82 6.36 -4.71
CA ILE A 723 -34.77 6.03 -6.13
C ILE A 723 -36.14 6.30 -6.75
N GLY A 724 -36.24 7.48 -7.37
CA GLY A 724 -37.35 7.91 -8.22
C GLY A 724 -37.28 7.27 -9.62
N SER A 725 -37.74 8.01 -10.62
CA SER A 725 -37.58 7.63 -12.04
C SER A 725 -37.84 8.84 -12.92
N MET A 726 -37.21 8.89 -14.10
CA MET A 726 -37.59 9.84 -15.16
C MET A 726 -39.08 9.75 -15.52
N ALA A 727 -39.71 8.57 -15.38
CA ALA A 727 -41.15 8.37 -15.59
C ALA A 727 -42.04 9.18 -14.64
N GLY A 728 -41.51 9.58 -13.47
CA GLY A 728 -42.21 10.48 -12.53
C GLY A 728 -42.08 11.97 -12.89
N VAL A 729 -41.24 12.30 -13.88
CA VAL A 729 -41.00 13.69 -14.32
C VAL A 729 -41.61 13.97 -15.69
N SER A 730 -41.62 12.97 -16.59
CA SER A 730 -42.09 13.14 -17.96
C SER A 730 -42.65 11.85 -18.57
N ALA A 731 -43.59 12.01 -19.51
CA ALA A 731 -44.18 10.94 -20.30
C ALA A 731 -43.37 10.58 -21.58
N LEU A 732 -42.17 11.15 -21.78
CA LEU A 732 -41.30 10.90 -22.94
C LEU A 732 -40.80 9.44 -23.06
N GLN A 733 -41.13 8.59 -22.09
CA GLN A 733 -40.89 7.15 -22.16
C GLN A 733 -42.16 6.40 -21.73
N PRO A 734 -42.66 5.46 -22.56
CA PRO A 734 -43.75 4.58 -22.16
C PRO A 734 -43.42 3.85 -20.85
N SER A 735 -44.31 3.97 -19.88
CA SER A 735 -44.19 3.33 -18.56
C SER A 735 -45.58 2.98 -18.02
N SER A 736 -45.63 2.08 -17.03
CA SER A 736 -46.89 1.72 -16.37
C SER A 736 -47.49 2.95 -15.66
N PRO A 737 -48.78 3.30 -15.89
CA PRO A 737 -49.42 4.47 -15.27
C PRO A 737 -49.27 4.57 -13.74
N PRO A 738 -49.55 3.53 -12.93
CA PRO A 738 -49.36 3.59 -11.48
C PRO A 738 -47.89 3.78 -11.09
N TYR A 739 -46.95 3.28 -11.90
CA TYR A 739 -45.52 3.46 -11.64
C TYR A 739 -45.09 4.92 -11.84
N ALA A 740 -45.52 5.55 -12.95
CA ALA A 740 -45.26 6.97 -13.20
C ALA A 740 -45.86 7.84 -12.09
N ALA A 741 -47.12 7.59 -11.72
CA ALA A 741 -47.81 8.29 -10.64
C ALA A 741 -47.09 8.11 -9.29
N ALA A 742 -46.72 6.87 -8.93
CA ALA A 742 -46.00 6.59 -7.70
C ALA A 742 -44.63 7.29 -7.66
N LYS A 743 -43.84 7.26 -8.75
CA LYS A 743 -42.53 7.90 -8.80
C LYS A 743 -42.60 9.43 -8.78
N ALA A 744 -43.64 10.04 -9.35
CA ALA A 744 -43.93 11.47 -9.15
C ALA A 744 -44.24 11.76 -7.66
N GLY A 745 -45.02 10.88 -7.03
CA GLY A 745 -45.27 10.91 -5.58
C GLY A 745 -43.99 10.83 -4.75
N VAL A 746 -43.02 9.99 -5.13
CA VAL A 746 -41.71 9.88 -4.48
C VAL A 746 -40.94 11.20 -4.53
N HIS A 747 -40.95 11.89 -5.67
CA HIS A 747 -40.29 13.20 -5.81
C HIS A 747 -40.95 14.24 -4.89
N SER A 748 -42.28 14.20 -4.77
CA SER A 748 -43.01 15.08 -3.86
C SER A 748 -42.74 14.77 -2.39
N LEU A 749 -42.81 13.50 -1.99
CA LEU A 749 -42.50 13.05 -0.63
C LEU A 749 -41.07 13.43 -0.22
N THR A 750 -40.12 13.35 -1.15
CA THR A 750 -38.73 13.75 -0.91
C THR A 750 -38.61 15.22 -0.48
N ARG A 751 -39.36 16.12 -1.12
CA ARG A 751 -39.39 17.55 -0.74
C ARG A 751 -39.99 17.77 0.64
N VAL A 752 -41.04 17.01 0.99
CA VAL A 752 -41.65 17.08 2.32
C VAL A 752 -40.67 16.60 3.39
N LEU A 753 -40.02 15.45 3.20
CA LEU A 753 -39.00 14.93 4.11
C LEU A 753 -37.85 15.93 4.31
N ALA A 754 -37.38 16.54 3.23
CA ALA A 754 -36.33 17.55 3.26
C ALA A 754 -36.73 18.77 4.11
N PHE A 755 -37.94 19.29 3.90
CA PHE A 755 -38.46 20.45 4.63
C PHE A 755 -38.63 20.15 6.12
N GLU A 756 -39.21 19.01 6.48
CA GLU A 756 -39.46 18.66 7.88
C GLU A 756 -38.19 18.30 8.67
N LEU A 757 -37.23 17.64 8.02
CA LEU A 757 -36.08 17.04 8.69
C LEU A 757 -34.80 17.88 8.60
N GLY A 758 -34.76 18.89 7.72
CA GLY A 758 -33.59 19.76 7.54
C GLY A 758 -33.12 20.42 8.84
N ARG A 759 -34.05 20.90 9.68
CA ARG A 759 -33.74 21.47 11.01
C ARG A 759 -33.09 20.49 11.99
N HIS A 760 -33.09 19.20 11.68
CA HIS A 760 -32.48 18.12 12.45
C HIS A 760 -31.18 17.60 11.82
N GLY A 761 -30.59 18.32 10.86
CA GLY A 761 -29.35 17.93 10.19
C GLY A 761 -29.50 16.80 9.16
N VAL A 762 -30.74 16.51 8.75
CA VAL A 762 -31.07 15.42 7.82
C VAL A 762 -31.34 15.99 6.43
N THR A 763 -30.74 15.38 5.41
CA THR A 763 -31.06 15.68 4.01
C THR A 763 -31.87 14.55 3.37
N ALA A 764 -32.79 14.90 2.48
CA ALA A 764 -33.56 13.95 1.70
C ALA A 764 -33.54 14.35 0.23
N ASN A 765 -33.03 13.49 -0.65
CA ASN A 765 -32.93 13.73 -2.09
C ASN A 765 -33.42 12.52 -2.88
N ALA A 766 -33.75 12.75 -4.14
CA ALA A 766 -34.18 11.71 -5.06
C ALA A 766 -33.26 11.63 -6.27
N LEU A 767 -32.98 10.42 -6.74
CA LEU A 767 -32.44 10.17 -8.06
C LEU A 767 -33.60 9.87 -9.02
N ALA A 768 -33.59 10.42 -10.23
CA ALA A 768 -34.53 10.08 -11.30
C ALA A 768 -33.80 9.40 -12.46
N PRO A 769 -33.53 8.08 -12.37
CA PRO A 769 -32.83 7.35 -13.42
C PRO A 769 -33.59 7.33 -14.73
N GLY A 770 -32.83 7.33 -15.82
CA GLY A 770 -33.28 6.85 -17.14
C GLY A 770 -33.39 5.32 -17.17
N THR A 771 -33.44 4.73 -18.36
CA THR A 771 -33.37 3.27 -18.48
C THR A 771 -31.98 2.80 -18.05
N THR A 772 -31.91 1.94 -17.03
CA THR A 772 -30.65 1.37 -16.51
C THR A 772 -30.58 -0.14 -16.78
N ALA A 773 -29.42 -0.63 -17.20
CA ALA A 773 -29.12 -2.05 -17.45
C ALA A 773 -29.06 -2.87 -16.16
N THR A 774 -30.20 -2.99 -15.48
CA THR A 774 -30.40 -3.93 -14.37
C THR A 774 -30.68 -5.33 -14.91
N GLU A 775 -30.50 -6.36 -14.08
CA GLU A 775 -30.75 -7.75 -14.42
C GLU A 775 -32.16 -7.95 -15.03
N ARG A 776 -33.17 -7.26 -14.47
CA ARG A 776 -34.54 -7.25 -14.99
C ARG A 776 -34.64 -6.70 -16.41
N VAL A 777 -33.97 -5.58 -16.68
CA VAL A 777 -34.01 -4.92 -18.00
C VAL A 777 -33.24 -5.73 -19.04
N VAL A 778 -32.11 -6.31 -18.66
CA VAL A 778 -31.31 -7.16 -19.54
C VAL A 778 -32.06 -8.45 -19.89
N ALA A 779 -32.83 -9.01 -18.96
CA ALA A 779 -33.63 -10.22 -19.20
C ALA A 779 -34.82 -10.02 -20.15
N VAL A 780 -35.41 -8.82 -20.19
CA VAL A 780 -36.66 -8.55 -20.93
C VAL A 780 -36.48 -7.70 -22.19
N ARG A 781 -35.28 -7.19 -22.47
CA ARG A 781 -34.98 -6.40 -23.67
C ARG A 781 -33.75 -6.91 -24.39
N SER A 782 -33.81 -7.03 -25.72
CA SER A 782 -32.65 -7.41 -26.54
C SER A 782 -31.57 -6.32 -26.57
N ALA A 783 -30.37 -6.66 -27.04
CA ALA A 783 -29.27 -5.71 -27.17
C ALA A 783 -29.63 -4.56 -28.13
N GLU A 784 -30.33 -4.87 -29.22
CA GLU A 784 -30.81 -3.92 -30.22
C GLU A 784 -31.84 -2.95 -29.62
N GLN A 785 -32.79 -3.46 -28.82
CA GLN A 785 -33.77 -2.62 -28.13
C GLN A 785 -33.10 -1.68 -27.12
N ARG A 786 -32.09 -2.16 -26.38
CA ARG A 786 -31.33 -1.33 -25.45
C ARG A 786 -30.53 -0.25 -26.19
N ALA A 787 -29.89 -0.59 -27.30
CA ALA A 787 -29.18 0.36 -28.15
C ALA A 787 -30.12 1.45 -28.71
N ALA A 788 -31.29 1.06 -29.21
CA ALA A 788 -32.31 2.00 -29.70
C ALA A 788 -32.80 2.96 -28.60
N ILE A 789 -33.01 2.47 -27.37
CA ILE A 789 -33.34 3.34 -26.22
C ILE A 789 -32.18 4.29 -25.91
N GLY A 790 -30.94 3.81 -26.04
CA GLY A 790 -29.72 4.58 -25.81
C GLY A 790 -29.51 5.72 -26.82
N GLN A 791 -29.89 5.53 -28.09
CA GLN A 791 -29.82 6.58 -29.12
C GLN A 791 -30.68 7.81 -28.81
N ALA A 792 -31.71 7.65 -27.97
CA ALA A 792 -32.55 8.76 -27.52
C ALA A 792 -31.99 9.48 -26.28
N THR A 793 -30.79 9.11 -25.81
CA THR A 793 -30.05 9.84 -24.77
C THR A 793 -28.92 10.65 -25.43
N ALA A 794 -28.57 11.81 -24.87
CA ALA A 794 -27.46 12.62 -25.38
C ALA A 794 -26.10 11.91 -25.29
N VAL A 795 -25.97 10.95 -24.35
CA VAL A 795 -24.77 10.14 -24.15
C VAL A 795 -24.72 8.95 -25.13
N GLY A 796 -25.81 8.65 -25.85
CA GLY A 796 -25.84 7.60 -26.88
C GLY A 796 -25.91 6.16 -26.34
N ARG A 797 -26.19 5.98 -25.04
CA ARG A 797 -26.37 4.67 -24.40
C ARG A 797 -27.40 4.73 -23.27
N ILE A 798 -27.88 3.56 -22.84
CA ILE A 798 -28.61 3.43 -21.58
C ILE A 798 -27.63 3.55 -20.38
N GLY A 799 -28.17 3.81 -19.20
CA GLY A 799 -27.37 3.86 -17.98
C GLY A 799 -26.96 2.47 -17.53
N GLU A 800 -25.81 2.38 -16.87
CA GLU A 800 -25.34 1.23 -16.12
C GLU A 800 -25.61 1.45 -14.62
N VAL A 801 -25.57 0.39 -13.82
CA VAL A 801 -25.72 0.51 -12.35
C VAL A 801 -24.66 1.46 -11.77
N ALA A 802 -23.42 1.39 -12.27
CA ALA A 802 -22.33 2.25 -11.84
C ALA A 802 -22.59 3.76 -12.06
N ASP A 803 -23.36 4.12 -13.10
CA ASP A 803 -23.72 5.53 -13.36
C ASP A 803 -24.66 6.11 -12.29
N MET A 804 -25.36 5.25 -11.54
CA MET A 804 -26.29 5.67 -10.48
C MET A 804 -25.60 5.69 -9.12
N VAL A 805 -24.77 4.70 -8.85
CA VAL A 805 -24.19 4.45 -7.53
C VAL A 805 -23.28 5.60 -7.06
N GLY A 806 -22.49 6.20 -7.95
CA GLY A 806 -21.67 7.37 -7.61
C GLY A 806 -22.50 8.55 -7.10
N TRP A 807 -23.68 8.79 -7.69
CA TRP A 807 -24.60 9.81 -7.21
C TRP A 807 -25.26 9.45 -5.89
N VAL A 808 -25.58 8.16 -5.66
CA VAL A 808 -26.10 7.70 -4.37
C VAL A 808 -25.09 7.96 -3.25
N LEU A 809 -23.81 7.64 -3.47
CA LEU A 809 -22.73 7.96 -2.51
C LEU A 809 -22.60 9.47 -2.29
N PHE A 810 -22.56 10.25 -3.37
CA PHE A 810 -22.46 11.71 -3.27
C PHE A 810 -23.60 12.32 -2.45
N LEU A 811 -24.86 11.93 -2.71
CA LEU A 811 -26.03 12.42 -1.97
C LEU A 811 -26.02 12.03 -0.49
N ALA A 812 -25.32 10.95 -0.14
CA ALA A 812 -25.12 10.53 1.24
C ALA A 812 -23.85 11.13 1.88
N ALA A 813 -22.94 11.67 1.08
CA ALA A 813 -21.68 12.19 1.57
C ALA A 813 -21.86 13.53 2.33
N PRO A 814 -20.92 13.90 3.22
CA PRO A 814 -20.92 15.21 3.87
C PRO A 814 -20.99 16.39 2.89
N GLU A 815 -20.42 16.24 1.69
CA GLU A 815 -20.41 17.26 0.63
C GLU A 815 -21.82 17.63 0.16
N ALA A 816 -22.79 16.71 0.24
CA ALA A 816 -24.19 16.96 -0.08
C ALA A 816 -25.02 17.45 1.12
N ALA A 817 -24.39 17.83 2.25
CA ALA A 817 -25.11 18.26 3.46
C ALA A 817 -25.99 19.49 3.27
N TYR A 818 -25.70 20.33 2.27
CA TYR A 818 -26.54 21.50 1.90
C TYR A 818 -27.52 21.21 0.74
N LEU A 819 -27.43 20.03 0.14
CA LEU A 819 -28.31 19.59 -0.93
C LEU A 819 -29.47 18.80 -0.33
N THR A 820 -30.69 19.34 -0.37
CA THR A 820 -31.88 18.65 0.14
C THR A 820 -33.12 19.03 -0.69
N GLY A 821 -34.09 18.12 -0.77
CA GLY A 821 -35.33 18.25 -1.53
C GLY A 821 -35.17 18.12 -3.04
N GLN A 822 -33.97 17.81 -3.54
CA GLN A 822 -33.71 17.78 -4.97
C GLN A 822 -34.12 16.46 -5.62
N THR A 823 -34.50 16.53 -6.90
CA THR A 823 -34.68 15.36 -7.76
C THR A 823 -33.66 15.46 -8.90
N LEU A 824 -32.61 14.65 -8.84
CA LEU A 824 -31.53 14.69 -9.82
C LEU A 824 -31.81 13.75 -11.00
N SER A 825 -31.91 14.32 -12.19
CA SER A 825 -32.15 13.59 -13.45
C SER A 825 -30.89 12.91 -13.96
N VAL A 826 -30.62 11.68 -13.49
CA VAL A 826 -29.48 10.86 -13.95
C VAL A 826 -29.95 9.95 -15.08
N ASN A 827 -30.15 10.52 -16.27
CA ASN A 827 -30.84 9.85 -17.39
C ASN A 827 -30.10 9.93 -18.75
N GLY A 828 -28.81 10.29 -18.74
CA GLY A 828 -28.00 10.38 -19.96
C GLY A 828 -28.39 11.55 -20.87
N GLY A 829 -29.03 12.59 -20.34
CA GLY A 829 -29.49 13.75 -21.11
C GLY A 829 -30.78 13.50 -21.90
N ARG A 830 -31.51 12.42 -21.60
CA ARG A 830 -32.80 12.13 -22.24
C ARG A 830 -33.90 13.11 -21.82
N LEU A 831 -33.82 13.61 -20.59
CA LEU A 831 -34.69 14.66 -20.08
C LEU A 831 -33.84 15.64 -19.27
N MET A 832 -33.83 16.90 -19.70
CA MET A 832 -33.11 18.02 -19.07
C MET A 832 -34.15 18.94 -18.45
N VAL A 833 -34.09 19.14 -17.13
CA VAL A 833 -35.13 19.81 -16.32
C VAL A 833 -34.50 20.87 -15.45
#